data_AF-A0A524L6C6-F1
#
_entry.id   AF-A0A524L6C6-F1
#
_cell.length_a   1.000
_cell.length_b   1.000
_cell.length_c   1.000
_cell.angle_alpha   90.00
_cell.angle_beta   90.00
_cell.angle_gamma   90.00
#
_symmetry.space_group_name_H-M   'P 1'
#
loop_
_entity.id
_entity.type
_entity.pdbx_description
1 polymer ?
#
loop_
_entity_poly.entity_id
_entity_poly.type
_entity_poly.pdbx_seq_one_letter_code
_entity_poly.pdbx_strand_id
1 'polypeptide(L)'
;DIHDNNGFGISSVNASGNTIVNNQLNANMAGGISVSNGNAIISNNTINANTGTGIALSAANENDVSDNIITTNGGDGLVVNGDNNILNKNTLSGNGGFGLSVTAGTGNQISDNSIGTNTAGGVSIAAATAQVTINTISGNYGPGISVNAANGNTISENIISANTGDGAVLNGDNNVLLKNTVSGNGGFGLSVTGGTGNQINENTFGTNTAGGVSIASATALVTVNTIDGNYGPGISLNSANGNSVSQNIISGNTGNGAIINGNDNAFVENTVTGNTGLGLSVTAGSGNQVTDNSFGTNSLGGISVSNSTAVLTGNSVTGNLGFGVSVNTAGGSVLTENEISGNASHGLIINGDALAVSDNTIYNNGVSGTGVGVFVESGAANAILYNSIYDNAGLGIKLNPSTNESQASPTLSPFYSWQDETALTLKGGTFIQGTLNSVPYTDYKIQFFANTNTDYREGQRYLGEVTVTSNLIGEAEILANFKNVIVGAGEVVSATATHLDGTGNPLSTSEFSVSIVLNPDEGDHYKVNTTLAGIPLHWKDGKGDYQIAPSVKAMNYDQAVKNGFNTWSTLEQLLYTYKNYTESEQWGGNADGVNNVVWIADSTEWISKAEAPVNVTAITRVRYNALTGEMIDVDIAFNGQPVSLTGLGAYGWATDGSSDKLDVQNVATHEIGHYSGLADLYNPGDANYKVGMKNNNHPATMYGRIDVGETYKHAVHPTDYTVQLDVTKYDIGGINYIYGNLGDVYYDIVL
;
A
#
# COMPACT_ATOMS: atom_id res chain seq x y z
N ASP A 1 16.22 67.50 -30.87
CA ASP A 1 15.04 67.17 -31.68
C ASP A 1 15.53 66.87 -33.10
N ILE A 2 15.31 65.64 -33.57
CA ILE A 2 15.79 65.12 -34.84
C ILE A 2 14.63 64.41 -35.52
N HIS A 3 14.19 64.91 -36.68
CA HIS A 3 13.00 64.37 -37.33
C HIS A 3 13.06 64.39 -38.85
N ASP A 4 12.19 63.59 -39.49
CA ASP A 4 11.99 63.52 -40.95
C ASP A 4 13.27 63.27 -41.78
N ASN A 5 14.25 62.56 -41.23
CA ASN A 5 15.47 62.22 -41.96
C ASN A 5 15.27 60.96 -42.83
N ASN A 6 15.98 60.90 -43.96
CA ASN A 6 16.03 59.70 -44.81
C ASN A 6 16.81 58.53 -44.18
N GLY A 7 17.62 58.78 -43.15
CA GLY A 7 18.46 57.79 -42.48
C GLY A 7 18.01 57.47 -41.06
N PHE A 8 18.95 57.02 -40.23
CA PHE A 8 18.77 57.02 -38.78
C PHE A 8 18.86 58.46 -38.26
N GLY A 9 18.10 58.80 -37.22
CA GLY A 9 18.22 60.10 -36.57
C GLY A 9 19.62 60.31 -35.95
N ILE A 10 20.17 59.29 -35.28
CA ILE A 10 21.57 59.27 -34.81
C ILE A 10 22.22 57.97 -35.24
N SER A 11 23.45 58.05 -35.77
CA SER A 11 24.27 56.89 -36.11
C SER A 11 25.68 57.01 -35.53
N SER A 12 26.10 55.99 -34.78
CA SER A 12 27.44 55.84 -34.19
C SER A 12 28.10 54.60 -34.80
N VAL A 13 29.17 54.77 -35.57
CA VAL A 13 29.83 53.68 -36.30
C VAL A 13 31.31 53.63 -35.96
N ASN A 14 31.81 52.45 -35.57
CA ASN A 14 33.22 52.23 -35.19
C ASN A 14 33.70 53.21 -34.10
N ALA A 15 32.82 53.54 -33.15
CA ALA A 15 33.05 54.53 -32.12
C ALA A 15 32.65 54.00 -30.74
N SER A 16 33.44 54.33 -29.72
CA SER A 16 33.25 53.89 -28.34
C SER A 16 33.16 55.08 -27.37
N GLY A 17 32.53 54.88 -26.23
CA GLY A 17 32.36 55.88 -25.18
C GLY A 17 31.32 56.94 -25.50
N ASN A 18 30.41 56.69 -26.44
CA ASN A 18 29.40 57.67 -26.82
C ASN A 18 28.29 57.78 -25.76
N THR A 19 27.74 58.98 -25.59
CA THR A 19 26.59 59.23 -24.72
C THR A 19 25.50 59.91 -25.53
N ILE A 20 24.37 59.22 -25.69
CA ILE A 20 23.20 59.67 -26.44
C ILE A 20 22.05 59.79 -25.45
N VAL A 21 21.83 61.01 -24.93
CA VAL A 21 20.92 61.26 -23.81
C VAL A 21 19.98 62.43 -24.06
N ASN A 22 18.72 62.33 -23.60
CA ASN A 22 17.70 63.39 -23.66
C ASN A 22 17.36 63.88 -25.08
N ASN A 23 17.37 62.98 -26.08
CA ASN A 23 17.01 63.32 -27.46
C ASN A 23 15.57 62.95 -27.79
N GLN A 24 14.99 63.66 -28.76
CA GLN A 24 13.72 63.30 -29.40
C GLN A 24 14.02 62.95 -30.86
N LEU A 25 13.68 61.72 -31.28
CA LEU A 25 13.97 61.17 -32.60
C LEU A 25 12.67 60.66 -33.25
N ASN A 26 12.10 61.48 -34.13
CA ASN A 26 10.73 61.30 -34.60
C ASN A 26 10.65 61.12 -36.13
N ALA A 27 9.82 60.21 -36.63
CA ALA A 27 9.51 60.11 -38.07
C ALA A 27 10.71 59.98 -39.04
N ASN A 28 11.84 59.41 -38.58
CA ASN A 28 12.98 59.13 -39.44
C ASN A 28 12.74 57.83 -40.23
N MET A 29 13.19 57.80 -41.49
CA MET A 29 12.87 56.72 -42.43
C MET A 29 13.59 55.41 -42.09
N ALA A 30 14.89 55.43 -41.72
CA ALA A 30 15.61 54.18 -41.42
C ALA A 30 15.47 53.73 -39.96
N GLY A 31 15.28 54.68 -39.03
CA GLY A 31 15.12 54.38 -37.60
C GLY A 31 15.53 55.54 -36.68
N GLY A 32 15.45 55.33 -35.36
CA GLY A 32 15.86 56.34 -34.38
C GLY A 32 17.37 56.39 -34.20
N ILE A 33 17.94 55.40 -33.50
CA ILE A 33 19.36 55.34 -33.15
C ILE A 33 19.98 54.07 -33.73
N SER A 34 21.19 54.18 -34.29
CA SER A 34 22.01 53.03 -34.70
C SER A 34 23.40 53.10 -34.07
N VAL A 35 23.83 52.02 -33.44
CA VAL A 35 25.21 51.82 -32.96
C VAL A 35 25.78 50.59 -33.65
N SER A 36 26.88 50.77 -34.38
CA SER A 36 27.54 49.70 -35.15
C SER A 36 29.01 49.57 -34.78
N ASN A 37 29.46 48.36 -34.41
CA ASN A 37 30.84 48.08 -33.98
C ASN A 37 31.35 49.06 -32.91
N GLY A 38 30.56 49.28 -31.86
CA GLY A 38 30.83 50.31 -30.86
C GLY A 38 30.08 50.08 -29.55
N ASN A 39 30.29 50.99 -28.60
CA ASN A 39 29.55 51.04 -27.33
C ASN A 39 29.06 52.46 -27.03
N ALA A 40 27.92 52.53 -26.35
CA ALA A 40 27.26 53.77 -26.00
C ALA A 40 26.40 53.63 -24.74
N ILE A 41 26.23 54.76 -24.05
CA ILE A 41 25.16 54.97 -23.09
C ILE A 41 24.03 55.68 -23.83
N ILE A 42 22.88 55.02 -23.96
CA ILE A 42 21.69 55.53 -24.62
C ILE A 42 20.58 55.65 -23.57
N SER A 43 20.30 56.86 -23.09
CA SER A 43 19.32 57.02 -22.02
C SER A 43 18.38 58.22 -22.11
N ASN A 44 17.17 58.09 -21.54
CA ASN A 44 16.18 59.15 -21.51
C ASN A 44 15.84 59.75 -22.89
N ASN A 45 15.89 58.95 -23.96
CA ASN A 45 15.51 59.40 -25.29
C ASN A 45 14.04 59.02 -25.58
N THR A 46 13.35 59.88 -26.32
CA THR A 46 12.04 59.60 -26.90
C THR A 46 12.21 59.30 -28.39
N ILE A 47 11.89 58.08 -28.80
CA ILE A 47 12.10 57.56 -30.15
C ILE A 47 10.77 57.09 -30.68
N ASN A 48 10.14 57.87 -31.55
CA ASN A 48 8.77 57.60 -31.96
C ASN A 48 8.52 57.71 -33.46
N ALA A 49 7.51 56.98 -33.93
CA ALA A 49 6.96 57.09 -35.28
C ALA A 49 7.99 56.94 -36.42
N ASN A 50 9.17 56.36 -36.17
CA ASN A 50 10.17 56.12 -37.20
C ASN A 50 9.68 54.96 -38.09
N THR A 51 9.97 54.98 -39.40
CA THR A 51 9.48 53.94 -40.30
C THR A 51 10.21 52.60 -40.11
N GLY A 52 11.48 52.65 -39.68
CA GLY A 52 12.28 51.46 -39.34
C GLY A 52 12.33 51.16 -37.84
N THR A 53 13.45 50.61 -37.37
CA THR A 53 13.67 50.23 -35.96
C THR A 53 13.87 51.45 -35.06
N GLY A 54 13.38 51.40 -33.82
CA GLY A 54 13.64 52.45 -32.83
C GLY A 54 15.14 52.59 -32.51
N ILE A 55 15.75 51.56 -31.94
CA ILE A 55 17.19 51.47 -31.67
C ILE A 55 17.76 50.18 -32.27
N ALA A 56 18.85 50.27 -33.02
CA ALA A 56 19.56 49.12 -33.58
C ALA A 56 21.02 49.07 -33.08
N LEU A 57 21.36 48.02 -32.34
CA LEU A 57 22.73 47.66 -31.94
C LEU A 57 23.24 46.56 -32.89
N SER A 58 24.26 46.85 -33.69
CA SER A 58 24.78 45.94 -34.72
C SER A 58 26.27 45.63 -34.51
N ALA A 59 26.58 44.38 -34.16
CA ALA A 59 27.90 43.99 -33.69
C ALA A 59 28.41 44.95 -32.58
N ALA A 60 27.50 45.37 -31.70
CA ALA A 60 27.74 46.41 -30.71
C ALA A 60 27.62 45.79 -29.31
N ASN A 61 28.72 45.83 -28.58
CA ASN A 61 28.87 45.17 -27.28
C ASN A 61 28.89 46.20 -26.15
N GLU A 62 28.57 45.78 -24.93
CA GLU A 62 28.73 46.60 -23.71
C GLU A 62 27.98 47.95 -23.77
N ASN A 63 26.79 47.98 -24.38
CA ASN A 63 25.93 49.17 -24.40
C ASN A 63 25.02 49.19 -23.17
N ASP A 64 24.77 50.38 -22.64
CA ASP A 64 23.73 50.65 -21.63
C ASP A 64 22.58 51.39 -22.33
N VAL A 65 21.45 50.72 -22.49
CA VAL A 65 20.22 51.28 -23.05
C VAL A 65 19.20 51.38 -21.93
N SER A 66 19.03 52.57 -21.37
CA SER A 66 18.23 52.77 -20.15
C SER A 66 17.21 53.91 -20.22
N ASP A 67 16.04 53.72 -19.59
CA ASP A 67 15.03 54.78 -19.43
C ASP A 67 14.57 55.44 -20.75
N ASN A 68 14.59 54.71 -21.88
CA ASN A 68 14.12 55.25 -23.17
C ASN A 68 12.63 54.96 -23.40
N ILE A 69 11.95 55.87 -24.10
CA ILE A 69 10.57 55.70 -24.57
C ILE A 69 10.61 55.43 -26.08
N ILE A 70 10.35 54.19 -26.48
CA ILE A 70 10.49 53.70 -27.84
C ILE A 70 9.13 53.22 -28.35
N THR A 71 8.43 54.08 -29.10
CA THR A 71 7.01 53.85 -29.40
C THR A 71 6.63 54.03 -30.86
N THR A 72 5.66 53.25 -31.33
CA THR A 72 5.03 53.43 -32.65
C THR A 72 6.00 53.45 -33.84
N ASN A 73 7.15 52.78 -33.73
CA ASN A 73 8.08 52.64 -34.84
C ASN A 73 7.61 51.50 -35.76
N GLY A 74 7.89 51.58 -37.07
CA GLY A 74 7.38 50.63 -38.06
C GLY A 74 8.07 49.26 -38.01
N GLY A 75 9.30 49.19 -37.48
CA GLY A 75 10.01 47.95 -37.21
C GLY A 75 9.93 47.53 -35.72
N ASP A 76 10.94 46.79 -35.27
CA ASP A 76 11.12 46.48 -33.85
C ASP A 76 11.40 47.75 -33.03
N GLY A 77 11.05 47.74 -31.75
CA GLY A 77 11.43 48.82 -30.83
C GLY A 77 12.95 48.88 -30.67
N LEU A 78 13.56 47.77 -30.24
CA LEU A 78 15.00 47.67 -29.98
C LEU A 78 15.55 46.33 -30.50
N VAL A 79 16.57 46.40 -31.36
CA VAL A 79 17.27 45.22 -31.90
C VAL A 79 18.68 45.15 -31.35
N VAL A 80 19.06 43.99 -30.82
CA VAL A 80 20.38 43.70 -30.25
C VAL A 80 21.07 42.62 -31.08
N ASN A 81 22.25 42.96 -31.57
CA ASN A 81 23.24 42.04 -32.12
C ASN A 81 24.59 42.42 -31.51
N GLY A 82 25.02 41.67 -30.50
CA GLY A 82 26.25 41.92 -29.74
C GLY A 82 26.16 41.38 -28.31
N ASP A 83 27.30 41.41 -27.62
CA ASP A 83 27.50 40.81 -26.31
C ASP A 83 27.38 41.83 -25.17
N ASN A 84 26.99 41.35 -23.98
CA ASN A 84 27.05 42.07 -22.70
C ASN A 84 26.33 43.43 -22.70
N ASN A 85 25.24 43.56 -23.45
CA ASN A 85 24.43 44.77 -23.42
C ASN A 85 23.45 44.74 -22.22
N ILE A 86 23.23 45.91 -21.62
CA ILE A 86 22.28 46.13 -20.53
C ILE A 86 21.11 46.94 -21.08
N LEU A 87 19.90 46.38 -21.01
CA LEU A 87 18.67 46.94 -21.52
C LEU A 87 17.69 47.08 -20.35
N ASN A 88 17.63 48.27 -19.76
CA ASN A 88 16.99 48.46 -18.46
C ASN A 88 15.93 49.58 -18.46
N LYS A 89 14.76 49.38 -17.84
CA LYS A 89 13.77 50.47 -17.64
C LYS A 89 13.27 51.18 -18.89
N ASN A 90 13.34 50.52 -20.05
CA ASN A 90 12.82 51.09 -21.28
C ASN A 90 11.31 50.82 -21.41
N THR A 91 10.60 51.75 -22.04
CA THR A 91 9.19 51.58 -22.45
C THR A 91 9.15 51.32 -23.95
N LEU A 92 8.83 50.09 -24.36
CA LEU A 92 8.78 49.68 -25.77
C LEU A 92 7.34 49.32 -26.17
N SER A 93 6.64 50.25 -26.82
CA SER A 93 5.19 50.11 -27.02
C SER A 93 4.67 50.47 -28.41
N GLY A 94 3.76 49.67 -28.95
CA GLY A 94 3.06 50.00 -30.19
C GLY A 94 3.93 49.89 -31.45
N ASN A 95 5.08 49.21 -31.38
CA ASN A 95 5.97 49.06 -32.53
C ASN A 95 5.44 47.98 -33.51
N GLY A 96 5.78 48.12 -34.79
CA GLY A 96 5.30 47.26 -35.88
C GLY A 96 5.89 45.85 -35.88
N GLY A 97 7.03 45.66 -35.20
CA GLY A 97 7.66 44.36 -34.98
C GLY A 97 7.53 43.87 -33.53
N PHE A 98 8.61 43.28 -33.01
CA PHE A 98 8.74 42.97 -31.59
C PHE A 98 9.07 44.24 -30.79
N GLY A 99 8.71 44.26 -29.51
CA GLY A 99 9.19 45.30 -28.61
C GLY A 99 10.72 45.29 -28.54
N LEU A 100 11.31 44.11 -28.28
CA LEU A 100 12.75 43.90 -28.16
C LEU A 100 13.16 42.59 -28.83
N SER A 101 14.18 42.62 -29.69
CA SER A 101 14.74 41.45 -30.36
C SER A 101 16.24 41.29 -30.10
N VAL A 102 16.66 40.18 -29.51
CA VAL A 102 18.07 39.76 -29.45
C VAL A 102 18.32 38.73 -30.53
N THR A 103 19.12 39.09 -31.53
CA THR A 103 19.33 38.30 -32.75
C THR A 103 20.66 37.54 -32.77
N ALA A 104 21.60 37.97 -31.94
CA ALA A 104 22.89 37.31 -31.71
C ALA A 104 23.56 37.90 -30.47
N GLY A 105 24.48 37.14 -29.89
CA GLY A 105 25.33 37.56 -28.78
C GLY A 105 24.97 36.89 -27.45
N THR A 106 25.81 37.17 -26.45
CA THR A 106 25.80 36.49 -25.15
C THR A 106 25.87 37.49 -24.00
N GLY A 107 25.41 37.08 -22.82
CA GLY A 107 25.51 37.91 -21.61
C GLY A 107 24.63 39.16 -21.62
N ASN A 108 23.64 39.24 -22.53
CA ASN A 108 22.73 40.38 -22.59
C ASN A 108 21.74 40.33 -21.41
N GLN A 109 21.56 41.47 -20.73
CA GLN A 109 20.68 41.63 -19.57
C GLN A 109 19.50 42.53 -19.96
N ILE A 110 18.30 42.00 -19.89
CA ILE A 110 17.04 42.69 -20.21
C ILE A 110 16.23 42.76 -18.93
N SER A 111 16.20 43.92 -18.28
CA SER A 111 15.62 44.07 -16.96
C SER A 111 14.64 45.24 -16.81
N ASP A 112 13.60 45.07 -16.00
CA ASP A 112 12.71 46.18 -15.58
C ASP A 112 12.08 46.98 -16.75
N ASN A 113 11.92 46.37 -17.93
CA ASN A 113 11.33 47.04 -19.08
C ASN A 113 9.80 46.88 -19.10
N SER A 114 9.12 47.88 -19.63
CA SER A 114 7.67 47.84 -19.93
C SER A 114 7.47 47.66 -21.43
N ILE A 115 7.04 46.46 -21.84
CA ILE A 115 6.98 46.05 -23.25
C ILE A 115 5.55 45.64 -23.61
N GLY A 116 4.86 46.42 -24.45
CA GLY A 116 3.46 46.11 -24.73
C GLY A 116 2.89 46.63 -26.03
N THR A 117 1.74 46.10 -26.44
CA THR A 117 1.02 46.54 -27.66
C THR A 117 1.83 46.49 -28.95
N ASN A 118 2.93 45.73 -29.00
CA ASN A 118 3.72 45.55 -30.21
C ASN A 118 3.05 44.52 -31.15
N THR A 119 3.18 44.71 -32.46
CA THR A 119 2.38 43.99 -33.46
C THR A 119 2.82 42.53 -33.64
N ALA A 120 4.10 42.21 -33.43
CA ALA A 120 4.58 40.83 -33.52
C ALA A 120 4.60 40.11 -32.15
N GLY A 121 5.19 40.72 -31.12
CA GLY A 121 5.35 40.11 -29.79
C GLY A 121 6.13 41.02 -28.84
N GLY A 122 6.34 40.58 -27.60
CA GLY A 122 7.09 41.35 -26.61
C GLY A 122 8.60 41.28 -26.82
N VAL A 123 9.19 40.16 -26.40
CA VAL A 123 10.63 39.88 -26.48
C VAL A 123 10.89 38.68 -27.39
N SER A 124 11.85 38.81 -28.30
CA SER A 124 12.36 37.72 -29.14
C SER A 124 13.82 37.47 -28.85
N ILE A 125 14.22 36.21 -28.67
CA ILE A 125 15.61 35.76 -28.52
C ILE A 125 15.87 34.69 -29.57
N ALA A 126 16.79 34.96 -30.49
CA ALA A 126 17.19 34.05 -31.55
C ALA A 126 18.72 33.90 -31.58
N ALA A 127 19.21 32.66 -31.63
CA ALA A 127 20.64 32.35 -31.70
C ALA A 127 21.53 33.12 -30.69
N ALA A 128 21.02 33.32 -29.47
CA ALA A 128 21.64 34.17 -28.44
C ALA A 128 21.44 33.59 -27.02
N THR A 129 22.19 34.13 -26.05
CA THR A 129 21.94 33.94 -24.61
C THR A 129 21.60 35.28 -23.95
N ALA A 130 20.54 35.29 -23.16
CA ALA A 130 20.09 36.47 -22.43
C ALA A 130 19.49 36.12 -21.07
N GLN A 131 19.54 37.10 -20.16
CA GLN A 131 18.81 37.11 -18.90
C GLN A 131 17.66 38.12 -19.03
N VAL A 132 16.42 37.63 -19.03
CA VAL A 132 15.20 38.45 -19.10
C VAL A 132 14.59 38.47 -17.70
N THR A 133 14.72 39.58 -16.98
CA THR A 133 14.38 39.64 -15.54
C THR A 133 13.47 40.81 -15.18
N ILE A 134 12.45 40.59 -14.36
CA ILE A 134 11.63 41.69 -13.77
C ILE A 134 10.96 42.58 -14.84
N ASN A 135 10.70 42.07 -16.05
CA ASN A 135 10.03 42.85 -17.09
C ASN A 135 8.51 42.72 -16.96
N THR A 136 7.79 43.78 -17.34
CA THR A 136 6.33 43.75 -17.56
C THR A 136 6.06 43.68 -19.05
N ILE A 137 5.56 42.54 -19.52
CA ILE A 137 5.37 42.23 -20.94
C ILE A 137 3.90 41.96 -21.21
N SER A 138 3.19 42.93 -21.77
CA SER A 138 1.73 42.85 -21.82
C SER A 138 1.04 43.41 -23.05
N GLY A 139 -0.07 42.79 -23.47
CA GLY A 139 -0.91 43.34 -24.52
C GLY A 139 -0.31 43.26 -25.93
N ASN A 140 0.73 42.45 -26.16
CA ASN A 140 1.33 42.29 -27.48
C ASN A 140 0.46 41.38 -28.37
N TYR A 141 0.49 41.61 -29.68
CA TYR A 141 -0.36 40.91 -30.66
C TYR A 141 0.21 39.55 -31.14
N GLY A 142 1.19 39.01 -30.42
CA GLY A 142 1.66 37.63 -30.52
C GLY A 142 2.20 37.16 -29.18
N PRO A 143 3.28 36.35 -29.11
CA PRO A 143 3.81 35.87 -27.84
C PRO A 143 4.38 37.00 -26.95
N GLY A 144 4.30 36.81 -25.64
CA GLY A 144 4.98 37.69 -24.68
C GLY A 144 6.50 37.57 -24.82
N ILE A 145 7.04 36.37 -24.63
CA ILE A 145 8.46 36.04 -24.86
C ILE A 145 8.57 34.87 -25.84
N SER A 146 9.46 34.96 -26.81
CA SER A 146 9.76 33.88 -27.76
C SER A 146 11.27 33.59 -27.77
N VAL A 147 11.64 32.37 -27.40
CA VAL A 147 13.01 31.84 -27.48
C VAL A 147 13.05 30.87 -28.66
N ASN A 148 13.73 31.24 -29.73
CA ASN A 148 13.73 30.51 -31.00
C ASN A 148 15.12 30.01 -31.38
N ALA A 149 15.29 28.69 -31.39
CA ALA A 149 16.56 28.00 -31.63
C ALA A 149 17.71 28.59 -30.79
N ALA A 150 17.40 28.93 -29.54
CA ALA A 150 18.30 29.59 -28.61
C ALA A 150 18.34 28.82 -27.28
N ASN A 151 19.55 28.66 -26.74
CA ASN A 151 19.84 27.76 -25.65
C ASN A 151 20.37 28.53 -24.45
N GLY A 152 20.19 28.00 -23.23
CA GLY A 152 20.84 28.55 -22.04
C GLY A 152 20.33 29.94 -21.61
N ASN A 153 19.10 30.30 -21.95
CA ASN A 153 18.49 31.57 -21.55
C ASN A 153 17.86 31.45 -20.16
N THR A 154 17.89 32.54 -19.39
CA THR A 154 17.17 32.63 -18.11
C THR A 154 16.09 33.69 -18.21
N ILE A 155 14.85 33.29 -17.99
CA ILE A 155 13.67 34.15 -17.96
C ILE A 155 13.11 34.08 -16.55
N SER A 156 13.25 35.13 -15.75
CA SER A 156 12.85 35.10 -14.35
C SER A 156 12.15 36.33 -13.82
N GLU A 157 11.22 36.14 -12.88
CA GLU A 157 10.53 37.23 -12.18
C GLU A 157 9.79 38.21 -13.11
N ASN A 158 9.44 37.80 -14.33
CA ASN A 158 8.70 38.64 -15.27
C ASN A 158 7.18 38.51 -15.03
N ILE A 159 6.45 39.58 -15.35
CA ILE A 159 4.99 39.61 -15.45
C ILE A 159 4.63 39.59 -16.93
N ILE A 160 4.02 38.49 -17.39
CA ILE A 160 3.70 38.28 -18.81
C ILE A 160 2.20 38.08 -18.96
N SER A 161 1.49 39.08 -19.51
CA SER A 161 0.03 39.06 -19.45
C SER A 161 -0.70 39.67 -20.62
N ALA A 162 -1.92 39.19 -20.90
CA ALA A 162 -2.81 39.77 -21.91
C ALA A 162 -2.21 39.83 -23.32
N ASN A 163 -1.21 38.99 -23.63
CA ASN A 163 -0.71 38.84 -24.99
C ASN A 163 -1.66 37.94 -25.78
N THR A 164 -1.86 38.20 -27.07
CA THR A 164 -2.84 37.44 -27.87
C THR A 164 -2.37 36.02 -28.21
N GLY A 165 -1.06 35.78 -28.18
CA GLY A 165 -0.45 34.45 -28.31
C GLY A 165 -0.15 33.80 -26.95
N ASP A 166 0.86 32.93 -26.93
CA ASP A 166 1.36 32.31 -25.70
C ASP A 166 2.05 33.36 -24.80
N GLY A 167 2.06 33.13 -23.49
CA GLY A 167 2.86 33.95 -22.58
C GLY A 167 4.34 33.84 -22.92
N ALA A 168 4.87 32.62 -22.91
CA ALA A 168 6.23 32.31 -23.33
C ALA A 168 6.29 31.11 -24.27
N VAL A 169 7.23 31.13 -25.22
CA VAL A 169 7.54 30.02 -26.11
C VAL A 169 9.01 29.66 -25.97
N LEU A 170 9.31 28.39 -25.69
CA LEU A 170 10.66 27.82 -25.67
C LEU A 170 10.85 26.82 -26.79
N ASN A 171 11.76 27.15 -27.71
CA ASN A 171 12.26 26.25 -28.73
C ASN A 171 13.80 26.27 -28.69
N GLY A 172 14.37 25.43 -27.83
CA GLY A 172 15.81 25.36 -27.60
C GLY A 172 16.14 24.63 -26.30
N ASP A 173 17.42 24.34 -26.09
CA ASP A 173 17.90 23.52 -24.98
C ASP A 173 18.28 24.36 -23.74
N ASN A 174 18.16 23.75 -22.57
CA ASN A 174 18.69 24.27 -21.30
C ASN A 174 18.21 25.69 -20.95
N ASN A 175 17.00 26.07 -21.36
CA ASN A 175 16.41 27.34 -20.96
C ASN A 175 15.74 27.20 -19.60
N VAL A 176 15.77 28.27 -18.82
CA VAL A 176 15.23 28.33 -17.45
C VAL A 176 14.12 29.36 -17.39
N LEU A 177 12.92 28.92 -17.02
CA LEU A 177 11.81 29.79 -16.60
C LEU A 177 11.66 29.69 -15.08
N LEU A 178 11.88 30.79 -14.37
CA LEU A 178 11.90 30.81 -12.91
C LEU A 178 11.07 31.97 -12.33
N LYS A 179 10.11 31.68 -11.44
CA LYS A 179 9.37 32.73 -10.70
C LYS A 179 8.62 33.76 -11.56
N ASN A 180 8.25 33.41 -12.78
CA ASN A 180 7.45 34.30 -13.63
C ASN A 180 5.97 34.21 -13.26
N THR A 181 5.25 35.31 -13.40
CA THR A 181 3.78 35.34 -13.36
C THR A 181 3.26 35.49 -14.79
N VAL A 182 2.57 34.47 -15.28
CA VAL A 182 2.13 34.39 -16.68
C VAL A 182 0.63 34.17 -16.75
N SER A 183 -0.12 35.21 -17.14
CA SER A 183 -1.57 35.18 -16.99
C SER A 183 -2.39 35.93 -18.05
N GLY A 184 -3.58 35.42 -18.34
CA GLY A 184 -4.52 36.11 -19.23
C GLY A 184 -4.07 36.15 -20.70
N ASN A 185 -3.15 35.27 -21.12
CA ASN A 185 -2.70 35.21 -22.50
C ASN A 185 -3.68 34.41 -23.37
N GLY A 186 -3.76 34.72 -24.66
CA GLY A 186 -4.68 34.10 -25.63
C GLY A 186 -4.30 32.67 -26.02
N GLY A 187 -3.04 32.28 -25.81
CA GLY A 187 -2.55 30.91 -25.96
C GLY A 187 -2.34 30.19 -24.63
N PHE A 188 -1.30 29.35 -24.58
CA PHE A 188 -0.83 28.75 -23.33
C PHE A 188 -0.04 29.78 -22.51
N GLY A 189 0.04 29.60 -21.19
CA GLY A 189 1.00 30.35 -20.39
C GLY A 189 2.44 30.09 -20.86
N LEU A 190 2.78 28.82 -21.07
CA LEU A 190 4.06 28.39 -21.64
C LEU A 190 3.85 27.29 -22.68
N SER A 191 4.52 27.43 -23.83
CA SER A 191 4.69 26.35 -24.81
C SER A 191 6.17 25.99 -24.95
N VAL A 192 6.53 24.73 -24.66
CA VAL A 192 7.84 24.15 -24.98
C VAL A 192 7.66 23.29 -26.22
N THR A 193 8.14 23.77 -27.36
CA THR A 193 7.90 23.14 -28.68
C THR A 193 9.11 22.39 -29.22
N GLY A 194 10.22 22.41 -28.50
CA GLY A 194 11.45 21.71 -28.83
C GLY A 194 12.54 21.93 -27.80
N GLY A 195 13.55 21.05 -27.86
CA GLY A 195 14.72 21.10 -26.99
C GLY A 195 14.63 20.20 -25.76
N THR A 196 15.74 20.15 -25.04
CA THR A 196 16.00 19.27 -23.91
C THR A 196 16.59 20.03 -22.73
N GLY A 197 16.42 19.50 -21.52
CA GLY A 197 17.00 20.10 -20.31
C GLY A 197 16.37 21.43 -19.90
N ASN A 198 15.20 21.78 -20.45
CA ASN A 198 14.47 22.99 -20.06
C ASN A 198 13.94 22.85 -18.62
N GLN A 199 14.10 23.90 -17.82
CA GLN A 199 13.68 23.94 -16.41
C GLN A 199 12.58 24.98 -16.22
N ILE A 200 11.43 24.56 -15.72
CA ILE A 200 10.25 25.38 -15.49
C ILE A 200 9.96 25.29 -14.00
N ASN A 201 10.44 26.27 -13.23
CA ASN A 201 10.47 26.19 -11.76
C ASN A 201 9.77 27.38 -11.11
N GLU A 202 8.95 27.14 -10.09
CA GLU A 202 8.38 28.20 -9.24
C GLU A 202 7.57 29.29 -9.99
N ASN A 203 7.03 29.00 -11.18
CA ASN A 203 6.24 29.96 -11.93
C ASN A 203 4.75 29.89 -11.54
N THR A 204 4.03 30.98 -11.77
CA THR A 204 2.57 31.04 -11.68
C THR A 204 1.97 31.17 -13.08
N PHE A 205 1.15 30.19 -13.49
CA PHE A 205 0.43 30.19 -14.76
C PHE A 205 -1.08 30.22 -14.50
N GLY A 206 -1.78 31.29 -14.86
CA GLY A 206 -3.22 31.34 -14.61
C GLY A 206 -4.05 32.15 -15.60
N THR A 207 -5.32 31.82 -15.76
CA THR A 207 -6.27 32.49 -16.69
C THR A 207 -5.81 32.54 -18.16
N ASN A 208 -4.87 31.68 -18.57
CA ASN A 208 -4.47 31.57 -19.97
C ASN A 208 -5.51 30.75 -20.75
N THR A 209 -5.76 31.13 -22.00
CA THR A 209 -6.94 30.67 -22.75
C THR A 209 -6.79 29.22 -23.23
N ALA A 210 -5.62 28.83 -23.72
CA ALA A 210 -5.40 27.45 -24.20
C ALA A 210 -5.01 26.47 -23.09
N GLY A 211 -4.47 26.97 -21.96
CA GLY A 211 -4.02 26.16 -20.82
C GLY A 211 -2.81 26.77 -20.12
N GLY A 212 -2.33 26.12 -19.06
CA GLY A 212 -1.16 26.59 -18.28
C GLY A 212 0.16 26.34 -19.01
N VAL A 213 0.59 25.08 -19.04
CA VAL A 213 1.87 24.64 -19.62
C VAL A 213 1.64 23.55 -20.67
N SER A 214 2.21 23.72 -21.86
CA SER A 214 2.21 22.76 -22.95
C SER A 214 3.65 22.34 -23.27
N ILE A 215 3.92 21.04 -23.31
CA ILE A 215 5.20 20.47 -23.74
C ILE A 215 4.90 19.55 -24.93
N ALA A 216 5.45 19.88 -26.09
CA ALA A 216 5.22 19.16 -27.34
C ALA A 216 6.54 18.66 -27.92
N SER A 217 6.69 17.34 -28.05
CA SER A 217 7.89 16.70 -28.63
C SER A 217 9.22 17.16 -28.00
N ALA A 218 9.21 17.46 -26.71
CA ALA A 218 10.34 18.00 -25.96
C ALA A 218 10.51 17.31 -24.59
N THR A 219 11.63 17.57 -23.91
CA THR A 219 11.88 17.15 -22.52
C THR A 219 12.06 18.36 -21.62
N ALA A 220 11.44 18.31 -20.45
CA ALA A 220 11.52 19.36 -19.46
C ALA A 220 11.37 18.84 -18.03
N LEU A 221 11.91 19.62 -17.10
CA LEU A 221 11.68 19.51 -15.67
C LEU A 221 10.68 20.61 -15.28
N VAL A 222 9.48 20.22 -14.84
CA VAL A 222 8.40 21.14 -14.44
C VAL A 222 8.19 20.98 -12.94
N THR A 223 8.72 21.91 -12.14
CA THR A 223 8.74 21.76 -10.68
C THR A 223 8.22 22.95 -9.89
N VAL A 224 7.50 22.70 -8.80
CA VAL A 224 7.08 23.73 -7.83
C VAL A 224 6.27 24.88 -8.48
N ASN A 225 5.59 24.64 -9.61
CA ASN A 225 4.78 25.67 -10.25
C ASN A 225 3.36 25.70 -9.67
N THR A 226 2.75 26.87 -9.67
CA THR A 226 1.32 27.06 -9.39
C THR A 226 0.60 27.29 -10.73
N ILE A 227 -0.29 26.38 -11.09
CA ILE A 227 -1.00 26.38 -12.37
C ILE A 227 -2.50 26.42 -12.09
N ASP A 228 -3.05 27.63 -12.04
CA ASP A 228 -4.35 27.90 -11.44
C ASP A 228 -5.31 28.64 -12.39
N GLY A 229 -6.55 28.16 -12.51
CA GLY A 229 -7.61 28.91 -13.16
C GLY A 229 -7.43 29.14 -14.67
N ASN A 230 -6.71 28.28 -15.39
CA ASN A 230 -6.59 28.38 -16.85
C ASN A 230 -7.87 27.85 -17.54
N TYR A 231 -8.18 28.39 -18.73
CA TYR A 231 -9.39 28.00 -19.49
C TYR A 231 -9.21 26.72 -20.33
N GLY A 232 -8.04 26.10 -20.26
CA GLY A 232 -7.72 24.80 -20.85
C GLY A 232 -7.16 23.84 -19.80
N PRO A 233 -6.38 22.83 -20.17
CA PRO A 233 -5.69 21.99 -19.20
C PRO A 233 -4.64 22.78 -18.41
N GLY A 234 -4.34 22.33 -17.19
CA GLY A 234 -3.24 22.88 -16.41
C GLY A 234 -1.89 22.56 -17.06
N ILE A 235 -1.59 21.27 -17.20
CA ILE A 235 -0.38 20.77 -17.90
C ILE A 235 -0.80 19.83 -19.04
N SER A 236 -0.17 19.97 -20.20
CA SER A 236 -0.36 19.08 -21.34
C SER A 236 0.98 18.60 -21.88
N LEU A 237 1.23 17.29 -21.81
CA LEU A 237 2.36 16.62 -22.47
C LEU A 237 1.86 15.99 -23.76
N ASN A 238 2.26 16.52 -24.92
CA ASN A 238 1.79 16.07 -26.23
C ASN A 238 2.93 15.46 -27.04
N SER A 239 2.84 14.15 -27.30
CA SER A 239 3.92 13.38 -27.93
C SER A 239 5.27 13.61 -27.25
N ALA A 240 5.24 13.87 -25.94
CA ALA A 240 6.40 14.30 -25.16
C ALA A 240 6.79 13.15 -24.21
N ASN A 241 8.05 12.72 -24.31
CA ASN A 241 8.56 11.55 -23.60
C ASN A 241 9.60 11.98 -22.57
N GLY A 242 9.76 11.23 -21.48
CA GLY A 242 10.87 11.43 -20.54
C GLY A 242 10.82 12.75 -19.76
N ASN A 243 9.63 13.31 -19.54
CA ASN A 243 9.47 14.54 -18.74
C ASN A 243 9.32 14.21 -17.26
N SER A 244 9.78 15.12 -16.40
CA SER A 244 9.55 15.07 -14.96
C SER A 244 8.68 16.25 -14.55
N VAL A 245 7.51 15.94 -14.01
CA VAL A 245 6.52 16.90 -13.51
C VAL A 245 6.33 16.63 -12.03
N SER A 246 6.87 17.49 -11.16
CA SER A 246 6.80 17.25 -9.72
C SER A 246 6.54 18.45 -8.84
N GLN A 247 5.90 18.21 -7.70
CA GLN A 247 5.62 19.23 -6.68
C GLN A 247 4.83 20.44 -7.20
N ASN A 248 4.07 20.28 -8.29
CA ASN A 248 3.24 21.36 -8.83
C ASN A 248 1.87 21.37 -8.14
N ILE A 249 1.31 22.57 -7.97
CA ILE A 249 -0.08 22.79 -7.57
C ILE A 249 -0.87 23.12 -8.82
N ILE A 250 -1.81 22.25 -9.19
CA ILE A 250 -2.60 22.36 -10.42
C ILE A 250 -4.08 22.43 -10.05
N SER A 251 -4.65 23.63 -10.10
CA SER A 251 -5.99 23.88 -9.56
C SER A 251 -6.92 24.70 -10.42
N GLY A 252 -8.23 24.48 -10.27
CA GLY A 252 -9.26 25.39 -10.82
C GLY A 252 -9.28 25.54 -12.34
N ASN A 253 -8.58 24.67 -13.09
CA ASN A 253 -8.53 24.77 -14.54
C ASN A 253 -9.85 24.23 -15.14
N THR A 254 -10.33 24.84 -16.24
CA THR A 254 -11.59 24.41 -16.87
C THR A 254 -11.43 23.20 -17.79
N GLY A 255 -10.20 22.68 -17.93
CA GLY A 255 -9.89 21.39 -18.54
C GLY A 255 -9.51 20.34 -17.49
N ASN A 256 -8.76 19.33 -17.92
CA ASN A 256 -8.09 18.41 -17.00
C ASN A 256 -6.98 19.14 -16.24
N GLY A 257 -6.66 18.71 -15.02
CA GLY A 257 -5.47 19.19 -14.32
C GLY A 257 -4.22 18.91 -15.16
N ALA A 258 -4.00 17.65 -15.51
CA ALA A 258 -2.89 17.23 -16.36
C ALA A 258 -3.33 16.23 -17.46
N ILE A 259 -2.64 16.28 -18.59
CA ILE A 259 -2.77 15.34 -19.71
C ILE A 259 -1.39 14.79 -20.06
N ILE A 260 -1.27 13.46 -20.12
CA ILE A 260 -0.08 12.75 -20.59
C ILE A 260 -0.42 11.99 -21.87
N ASN A 261 0.21 12.41 -22.96
CA ASN A 261 0.27 11.71 -24.24
C ASN A 261 1.75 11.57 -24.62
N GLY A 262 2.34 10.44 -24.27
CA GLY A 262 3.78 10.19 -24.42
C GLY A 262 4.27 9.08 -23.48
N ASN A 263 5.54 8.71 -23.60
CA ASN A 263 6.15 7.60 -22.87
C ASN A 263 7.08 8.06 -21.77
N ASP A 264 7.30 7.20 -20.78
CA ASP A 264 8.37 7.35 -19.78
C ASP A 264 8.34 8.69 -19.02
N ASN A 265 7.15 9.29 -18.85
CA ASN A 265 7.00 10.51 -18.07
C ASN A 265 6.78 10.17 -16.59
N ALA A 266 7.39 10.98 -15.71
CA ALA A 266 7.23 10.88 -14.27
C ALA A 266 6.36 12.05 -13.76
N PHE A 267 5.21 11.72 -13.18
CA PHE A 267 4.29 12.65 -12.54
C PHE A 267 4.30 12.36 -11.03
N VAL A 268 5.01 13.17 -10.25
CA VAL A 268 5.42 12.82 -8.87
C VAL A 268 5.10 13.93 -7.88
N GLU A 269 4.50 13.62 -6.71
CA GLU A 269 4.27 14.61 -5.63
C GLU A 269 3.47 15.87 -6.04
N ASN A 270 2.63 15.79 -7.08
CA ASN A 270 1.80 16.92 -7.49
C ASN A 270 0.48 16.95 -6.69
N THR A 271 -0.02 18.16 -6.45
CA THR A 271 -1.37 18.37 -5.91
C THR A 271 -2.28 18.86 -7.02
N VAL A 272 -3.30 18.09 -7.37
CA VAL A 272 -4.18 18.34 -8.51
C VAL A 272 -5.64 18.38 -8.07
N THR A 273 -6.21 19.58 -7.97
CA THR A 273 -7.52 19.76 -7.32
C THR A 273 -8.48 20.73 -8.00
N GLY A 274 -9.78 20.52 -7.83
CA GLY A 274 -10.80 21.50 -8.26
C GLY A 274 -10.85 21.78 -9.76
N ASN A 275 -10.27 20.91 -10.61
CA ASN A 275 -10.34 21.06 -12.06
C ASN A 275 -11.71 20.57 -12.56
N THR A 276 -12.27 21.22 -13.58
CA THR A 276 -13.60 20.81 -14.10
C THR A 276 -13.55 19.57 -14.97
N GLY A 277 -12.36 19.14 -15.39
CA GLY A 277 -12.11 17.86 -16.03
C GLY A 277 -11.71 16.76 -15.03
N LEU A 278 -10.83 15.88 -15.49
CA LEU A 278 -10.13 14.90 -14.66
C LEU A 278 -8.95 15.58 -13.92
N GLY A 279 -8.51 15.00 -12.81
CA GLY A 279 -7.23 15.36 -12.22
C GLY A 279 -6.07 15.05 -13.19
N LEU A 280 -5.96 13.79 -13.61
CA LEU A 280 -4.98 13.32 -14.59
C LEU A 280 -5.64 12.46 -15.66
N SER A 281 -5.26 12.69 -16.92
CA SER A 281 -5.62 11.83 -18.05
C SER A 281 -4.37 11.33 -18.77
N VAL A 282 -4.11 10.02 -18.71
CA VAL A 282 -3.05 9.34 -19.46
C VAL A 282 -3.68 8.67 -20.66
N THR A 283 -3.42 9.17 -21.88
CA THR A 283 -4.19 8.83 -23.09
C THR A 283 -3.43 8.03 -24.13
N ALA A 284 -2.11 8.01 -24.04
CA ALA A 284 -1.25 7.20 -24.88
C ALA A 284 0.16 7.09 -24.29
N GLY A 285 0.83 6.01 -24.65
CA GLY A 285 2.20 5.71 -24.27
C GLY A 285 2.31 4.64 -23.18
N SER A 286 3.54 4.27 -22.85
CA SER A 286 3.90 3.28 -21.84
C SER A 286 5.00 3.81 -20.92
N GLY A 287 5.21 3.16 -19.78
CA GLY A 287 6.29 3.52 -18.85
C GLY A 287 6.03 4.80 -18.05
N ASN A 288 4.82 5.35 -18.14
CA ASN A 288 4.45 6.53 -17.36
C ASN A 288 4.30 6.14 -15.88
N GLN A 289 4.93 6.91 -15.00
CA GLN A 289 4.92 6.73 -13.56
C GLN A 289 4.11 7.85 -12.92
N VAL A 290 3.11 7.47 -12.13
CA VAL A 290 2.25 8.38 -11.37
C VAL A 290 2.43 8.03 -9.90
N THR A 291 3.23 8.80 -9.18
CA THR A 291 3.73 8.43 -7.85
C THR A 291 3.50 9.51 -6.80
N ASP A 292 2.96 9.15 -5.65
CA ASP A 292 2.82 10.03 -4.48
C ASP A 292 2.07 11.35 -4.74
N ASN A 293 1.13 11.36 -5.69
CA ASN A 293 0.34 12.56 -6.01
C ASN A 293 -0.95 12.61 -5.20
N SER A 294 -1.46 13.83 -5.00
CA SER A 294 -2.78 14.08 -4.41
C SER A 294 -3.75 14.55 -5.50
N PHE A 295 -4.83 13.80 -5.72
CA PHE A 295 -5.91 14.11 -6.67
C PHE A 295 -7.23 14.23 -5.94
N GLY A 296 -7.81 15.43 -5.87
CA GLY A 296 -9.09 15.61 -5.19
C GLY A 296 -9.99 16.70 -5.76
N THR A 297 -11.29 16.62 -5.46
CA THR A 297 -12.31 17.59 -5.92
C THR A 297 -12.36 17.88 -7.43
N ASN A 298 -11.77 17.03 -8.26
CA ASN A 298 -11.87 17.15 -9.72
C ASN A 298 -13.25 16.65 -10.17
N SER A 299 -13.83 17.32 -11.17
CA SER A 299 -15.27 17.16 -11.45
C SER A 299 -15.62 15.86 -12.18
N LEU A 300 -14.75 15.37 -13.08
CA LEU A 300 -14.99 14.12 -13.82
C LEU A 300 -14.40 12.88 -13.13
N GLY A 301 -13.40 13.07 -12.26
CA GLY A 301 -12.72 11.99 -11.55
C GLY A 301 -11.25 12.32 -11.27
N GLY A 302 -10.59 11.49 -10.48
CA GLY A 302 -9.19 11.66 -10.10
C GLY A 302 -8.23 11.35 -11.24
N ILE A 303 -8.05 10.06 -11.57
CA ILE A 303 -7.09 9.58 -12.57
C ILE A 303 -7.82 8.73 -13.61
N SER A 304 -7.56 9.00 -14.90
CA SER A 304 -8.00 8.12 -16.00
C SER A 304 -6.80 7.68 -16.84
N VAL A 305 -6.64 6.38 -17.01
CA VAL A 305 -5.68 5.76 -17.94
C VAL A 305 -6.46 5.12 -19.07
N SER A 306 -6.24 5.54 -20.31
CA SER A 306 -6.98 5.07 -21.49
C SER A 306 -6.03 4.78 -22.64
N ASN A 307 -6.14 3.61 -23.27
CA ASN A 307 -5.29 3.18 -24.40
C ASN A 307 -3.78 3.35 -24.13
N SER A 308 -3.37 3.13 -22.89
CA SER A 308 -2.02 3.41 -22.37
C SER A 308 -1.68 2.45 -21.24
N THR A 309 -0.43 2.41 -20.80
CA THR A 309 -0.04 1.77 -19.54
C THR A 309 0.58 2.78 -18.60
N ALA A 310 0.28 2.64 -17.31
CA ALA A 310 0.86 3.46 -16.27
C ALA A 310 1.06 2.66 -14.97
N VAL A 311 2.08 3.04 -14.21
CA VAL A 311 2.32 2.56 -12.85
C VAL A 311 1.83 3.64 -11.90
N LEU A 312 0.79 3.31 -11.13
CA LEU A 312 0.15 4.19 -10.15
C LEU A 312 0.55 3.69 -8.77
N THR A 313 1.41 4.42 -8.08
CA THR A 313 1.95 4.01 -6.78
C THR A 313 1.81 5.12 -5.74
N GLY A 314 1.34 4.81 -4.53
CA GLY A 314 1.36 5.76 -3.41
C GLY A 314 0.45 6.99 -3.57
N ASN A 315 -0.46 7.02 -4.56
CA ASN A 315 -1.28 8.20 -4.80
C ASN A 315 -2.46 8.27 -3.83
N SER A 316 -2.81 9.48 -3.40
CA SER A 316 -4.03 9.78 -2.66
C SER A 316 -5.08 10.37 -3.61
N VAL A 317 -6.10 9.58 -3.94
CA VAL A 317 -7.17 9.93 -4.89
C VAL A 317 -8.48 10.08 -4.14
N THR A 318 -8.72 11.29 -3.61
CA THR A 318 -9.73 11.51 -2.58
C THR A 318 -10.74 12.61 -2.89
N GLY A 319 -12.03 12.37 -2.60
CA GLY A 319 -13.04 13.42 -2.68
C GLY A 319 -13.33 13.98 -4.08
N ASN A 320 -13.04 13.24 -5.15
CA ASN A 320 -13.38 13.67 -6.51
C ASN A 320 -14.90 13.57 -6.73
N LEU A 321 -15.45 14.46 -7.56
CA LEU A 321 -16.90 14.52 -7.83
C LEU A 321 -17.37 13.47 -8.84
N GLY A 322 -16.43 12.72 -9.42
CA GLY A 322 -16.66 11.55 -10.26
C GLY A 322 -16.11 10.27 -9.61
N PHE A 323 -15.45 9.44 -10.42
CA PHE A 323 -14.73 8.25 -9.94
C PHE A 323 -13.37 8.61 -9.32
N GLY A 324 -12.80 7.72 -8.52
CA GLY A 324 -11.41 7.86 -8.07
C GLY A 324 -10.45 7.61 -9.22
N VAL A 325 -10.33 6.34 -9.63
CA VAL A 325 -9.45 5.89 -10.71
C VAL A 325 -10.25 5.10 -11.76
N SER A 326 -9.98 5.33 -13.04
CA SER A 326 -10.52 4.54 -14.15
C SER A 326 -9.39 4.08 -15.06
N VAL A 327 -9.36 2.78 -15.36
CA VAL A 327 -8.33 2.15 -16.19
C VAL A 327 -9.00 1.43 -17.36
N ASN A 328 -8.82 1.98 -18.56
CA ASN A 328 -9.32 1.46 -19.82
C ASN A 328 -8.15 1.04 -20.73
N THR A 329 -7.62 -0.17 -20.50
CA THR A 329 -6.35 -0.64 -21.07
C THR A 329 -6.39 -2.13 -21.38
N ALA A 330 -5.60 -2.59 -22.35
CA ALA A 330 -5.50 -4.02 -22.70
C ALA A 330 -4.41 -4.78 -21.90
N GLY A 331 -4.01 -4.29 -20.72
CA GLY A 331 -3.03 -4.91 -19.82
C GLY A 331 -1.76 -4.09 -19.57
N GLY A 332 -1.06 -4.42 -18.48
CA GLY A 332 0.26 -3.89 -18.15
C GLY A 332 0.28 -2.62 -17.28
N SER A 333 -0.87 -2.11 -16.87
CA SER A 333 -0.93 -1.10 -15.80
C SER A 333 -0.82 -1.76 -14.43
N VAL A 334 -0.26 -1.05 -13.46
CA VAL A 334 -0.08 -1.52 -12.08
C VAL A 334 -0.61 -0.46 -11.15
N LEU A 335 -1.48 -0.84 -10.22
CA LEU A 335 -2.01 0.02 -9.16
C LEU A 335 -1.59 -0.57 -7.82
N THR A 336 -0.69 0.09 -7.11
CA THR A 336 -0.22 -0.38 -5.81
C THR A 336 -0.09 0.71 -4.77
N GLU A 337 -0.35 0.41 -3.50
CA GLU A 337 -0.16 1.33 -2.38
C GLU A 337 -0.95 2.66 -2.51
N ASN A 338 -2.01 2.70 -3.33
CA ASN A 338 -2.83 3.92 -3.48
C ASN A 338 -3.93 3.97 -2.42
N GLU A 339 -4.24 5.18 -1.97
CA GLU A 339 -5.43 5.49 -1.17
C GLU A 339 -6.51 6.05 -2.08
N ILE A 340 -7.66 5.39 -2.18
CA ILE A 340 -8.77 5.81 -3.04
C ILE A 340 -10.03 5.93 -2.18
N SER A 341 -10.45 7.16 -1.86
CA SER A 341 -11.54 7.34 -0.89
C SER A 341 -12.43 8.57 -1.09
N GLY A 342 -13.65 8.51 -0.57
CA GLY A 342 -14.56 9.66 -0.57
C GLY A 342 -15.00 10.15 -1.95
N ASN A 343 -14.73 9.40 -3.02
CA ASN A 343 -15.11 9.79 -4.38
C ASN A 343 -16.63 9.63 -4.56
N ALA A 344 -17.26 10.53 -5.34
CA ALA A 344 -18.72 10.54 -5.51
C ALA A 344 -19.25 9.24 -6.13
N SER A 345 -18.51 8.68 -7.09
CA SER A 345 -18.82 7.43 -7.77
C SER A 345 -17.93 6.28 -7.27
N HIS A 346 -17.61 5.31 -8.13
CA HIS A 346 -16.74 4.17 -7.83
C HIS A 346 -15.33 4.60 -7.39
N GLY A 347 -14.72 3.81 -6.52
CA GLY A 347 -13.31 3.97 -6.18
C GLY A 347 -12.43 3.71 -7.39
N LEU A 348 -12.42 2.46 -7.86
CA LEU A 348 -11.70 2.01 -9.05
C LEU A 348 -12.66 1.41 -10.08
N ILE A 349 -12.52 1.81 -11.34
CA ILE A 349 -13.20 1.24 -12.51
C ILE A 349 -12.17 0.57 -13.41
N ILE A 350 -12.40 -0.71 -13.74
CA ILE A 350 -11.54 -1.53 -14.60
C ILE A 350 -12.30 -1.89 -15.87
N ASN A 351 -11.80 -1.37 -17.00
CA ASN A 351 -12.33 -1.57 -18.34
C ASN A 351 -11.21 -2.16 -19.21
N GLY A 352 -10.78 -3.37 -18.90
CA GLY A 352 -9.52 -3.86 -19.43
C GLY A 352 -9.13 -5.24 -18.95
N ASP A 353 -8.06 -5.76 -19.55
CA ASP A 353 -7.51 -7.07 -19.23
C ASP A 353 -6.22 -6.94 -18.42
N ALA A 354 -5.83 -7.99 -17.69
CA ALA A 354 -4.50 -8.15 -17.11
C ALA A 354 -4.00 -6.96 -16.25
N LEU A 355 -4.89 -6.36 -15.46
CA LEU A 355 -4.53 -5.33 -14.48
C LEU A 355 -4.01 -5.97 -13.18
N ALA A 356 -2.91 -5.47 -12.66
CA ALA A 356 -2.41 -5.82 -11.33
C ALA A 356 -2.80 -4.73 -10.33
N VAL A 357 -3.72 -5.05 -9.43
CA VAL A 357 -4.21 -4.17 -8.37
C VAL A 357 -3.88 -4.80 -7.03
N SER A 358 -2.90 -4.25 -6.31
CA SER A 358 -2.53 -4.80 -5.00
C SER A 358 -2.19 -3.77 -3.95
N ASP A 359 -2.37 -4.11 -2.68
CA ASP A 359 -1.92 -3.28 -1.55
C ASP A 359 -2.54 -1.87 -1.53
N ASN A 360 -3.68 -1.66 -2.19
CA ASN A 360 -4.40 -0.39 -2.17
C ASN A 360 -5.39 -0.36 -1.00
N THR A 361 -5.66 0.84 -0.50
CA THR A 361 -6.72 1.10 0.49
C THR A 361 -7.87 1.84 -0.20
N ILE A 362 -9.02 1.17 -0.37
CA ILE A 362 -10.15 1.67 -1.17
C ILE A 362 -11.42 1.70 -0.31
N TYR A 363 -11.83 2.89 0.13
CA TYR A 363 -12.87 3.00 1.15
C TYR A 363 -13.73 4.25 1.04
N ASN A 364 -14.94 4.25 1.60
CA ASN A 364 -15.84 5.41 1.60
C ASN A 364 -16.14 5.98 0.19
N ASN A 365 -16.04 5.18 -0.87
CA ASN A 365 -16.41 5.63 -2.21
C ASN A 365 -17.91 5.46 -2.45
N GLY A 366 -18.41 6.17 -3.45
CA GLY A 366 -19.81 6.14 -3.81
C GLY A 366 -20.66 7.05 -2.94
N VAL A 367 -20.12 8.20 -2.48
CA VAL A 367 -20.85 9.11 -1.60
C VAL A 367 -22.14 9.67 -2.24
N SER A 368 -22.33 9.52 -3.56
CA SER A 368 -23.61 9.79 -4.25
C SER A 368 -24.61 8.62 -4.25
N GLY A 369 -24.30 7.49 -3.60
CA GLY A 369 -25.25 6.45 -3.19
C GLY A 369 -25.14 5.06 -3.84
N THR A 370 -24.24 4.82 -4.79
CA THR A 370 -24.15 3.50 -5.48
C THR A 370 -22.73 3.05 -5.85
N GLY A 371 -21.70 3.79 -5.42
CA GLY A 371 -20.33 3.47 -5.79
C GLY A 371 -19.80 2.24 -5.04
N VAL A 372 -19.37 1.25 -5.82
CA VAL A 372 -18.56 0.12 -5.33
C VAL A 372 -17.09 0.52 -5.12
N GLY A 373 -16.36 -0.28 -4.33
CA GLY A 373 -14.92 -0.11 -4.15
C GLY A 373 -14.16 -0.32 -5.46
N VAL A 374 -14.26 -1.53 -6.02
CA VAL A 374 -13.69 -1.91 -7.32
C VAL A 374 -14.80 -2.42 -8.24
N PHE A 375 -14.98 -1.78 -9.39
CA PHE A 375 -15.90 -2.20 -10.43
C PHE A 375 -15.14 -2.74 -11.64
N VAL A 376 -15.28 -4.04 -11.91
CA VAL A 376 -14.80 -4.63 -13.17
C VAL A 376 -15.94 -4.57 -14.18
N GLU A 377 -15.91 -3.55 -15.04
CA GLU A 377 -16.98 -3.32 -16.02
C GLU A 377 -16.79 -4.21 -17.26
N SER A 378 -15.54 -4.44 -17.67
CA SER A 378 -15.17 -5.30 -18.80
C SER A 378 -13.75 -5.86 -18.67
N GLY A 379 -13.48 -6.93 -19.42
CA GLY A 379 -12.17 -7.58 -19.53
C GLY A 379 -11.96 -8.74 -18.54
N ALA A 380 -10.77 -9.34 -18.58
CA ALA A 380 -10.40 -10.58 -17.88
C ALA A 380 -8.97 -10.57 -17.34
N ALA A 381 -8.62 -11.55 -16.53
CA ALA A 381 -7.29 -11.71 -15.93
C ALA A 381 -6.87 -10.53 -15.03
N ASN A 382 -7.82 -9.80 -14.44
CA ASN A 382 -7.55 -8.72 -13.51
C ASN A 382 -7.32 -9.28 -12.09
N ALA A 383 -6.08 -9.19 -11.62
CA ALA A 383 -5.64 -9.63 -10.31
C ALA A 383 -5.85 -8.53 -9.28
N ILE A 384 -6.72 -8.77 -8.30
CA ILE A 384 -7.12 -7.80 -7.27
C ILE A 384 -6.77 -8.41 -5.90
N LEU A 385 -5.52 -8.25 -5.48
CA LEU A 385 -4.94 -9.00 -4.36
C LEU A 385 -4.52 -8.09 -3.20
N TYR A 386 -4.66 -8.54 -1.95
CA TYR A 386 -4.14 -7.83 -0.77
C TYR A 386 -4.69 -6.39 -0.55
N ASN A 387 -5.73 -6.00 -1.29
CA ASN A 387 -6.32 -4.66 -1.14
C ASN A 387 -7.23 -4.62 0.10
N SER A 388 -7.18 -3.51 0.84
CA SER A 388 -8.10 -3.19 1.92
C SER A 388 -9.29 -2.42 1.35
N ILE A 389 -10.41 -3.10 1.10
CA ILE A 389 -11.60 -2.55 0.43
C ILE A 389 -12.82 -2.62 1.37
N TYR A 390 -13.30 -1.48 1.87
CA TYR A 390 -14.35 -1.44 2.91
C TYR A 390 -15.13 -0.12 2.95
N ASP A 391 -16.27 -0.10 3.65
CA ASP A 391 -17.15 1.08 3.82
C ASP A 391 -17.54 1.79 2.51
N ASN A 392 -17.64 1.06 1.40
CA ASN A 392 -18.10 1.67 0.14
C ASN A 392 -19.64 1.63 0.08
N ALA A 393 -20.27 2.54 -0.68
CA ALA A 393 -21.72 2.60 -0.76
C ALA A 393 -22.38 1.39 -1.48
N GLY A 394 -21.57 0.56 -2.12
CA GLY A 394 -21.94 -0.71 -2.73
C GLY A 394 -20.87 -1.76 -2.46
N LEU A 395 -20.86 -2.84 -3.25
CA LEU A 395 -19.96 -3.97 -3.04
C LEU A 395 -18.47 -3.57 -2.92
N GLY A 396 -17.69 -4.35 -2.16
CA GLY A 396 -16.24 -4.20 -2.15
C GLY A 396 -15.64 -4.41 -3.55
N ILE A 397 -15.88 -5.58 -4.14
CA ILE A 397 -15.57 -5.88 -5.54
C ILE A 397 -16.87 -6.29 -6.23
N LYS A 398 -17.14 -5.70 -7.40
CA LYS A 398 -18.27 -6.05 -8.26
C LYS A 398 -17.80 -6.44 -9.65
N LEU A 399 -18.25 -7.60 -10.13
CA LEU A 399 -18.02 -8.07 -11.49
C LEU A 399 -19.29 -7.91 -12.32
N ASN A 400 -19.18 -7.30 -13.49
CA ASN A 400 -20.25 -7.38 -14.49
C ASN A 400 -20.35 -8.81 -15.06
N PRO A 401 -21.52 -9.20 -15.62
CA PRO A 401 -21.67 -10.50 -16.27
C PRO A 401 -20.55 -10.78 -17.29
N SER A 402 -19.96 -11.97 -17.23
CA SER A 402 -18.87 -12.41 -18.13
C SER A 402 -17.53 -11.68 -17.97
N THR A 403 -17.39 -10.76 -17.02
CA THR A 403 -16.10 -10.12 -16.71
C THR A 403 -15.28 -10.97 -15.76
N ASN A 404 -13.96 -10.83 -15.84
CA ASN A 404 -13.00 -11.59 -15.02
C ASN A 404 -13.31 -13.09 -14.98
N GLU A 405 -13.59 -13.66 -16.16
CA GLU A 405 -13.93 -15.07 -16.34
C GLU A 405 -15.19 -15.53 -15.56
N SER A 406 -16.03 -14.60 -15.08
CA SER A 406 -17.12 -14.89 -14.13
C SER A 406 -16.62 -15.65 -12.90
N GLN A 407 -15.41 -15.33 -12.44
CA GLN A 407 -14.73 -16.05 -11.37
C GLN A 407 -15.60 -16.13 -10.11
N ALA A 408 -15.92 -17.37 -9.71
CA ALA A 408 -16.80 -17.64 -8.58
C ALA A 408 -16.12 -17.24 -7.25
N SER A 409 -16.89 -16.64 -6.34
CA SER A 409 -16.44 -16.39 -4.97
C SER A 409 -16.49 -17.67 -4.13
N PRO A 410 -15.60 -17.85 -3.14
CA PRO A 410 -15.69 -18.94 -2.18
C PRO A 410 -17.04 -18.97 -1.45
N THR A 411 -17.47 -20.16 -1.05
CA THR A 411 -18.56 -20.34 -0.07
C THR A 411 -17.92 -20.78 1.24
N LEU A 412 -17.92 -19.89 2.24
CA LEU A 412 -17.32 -20.19 3.54
C LEU A 412 -18.34 -20.80 4.49
N SER A 413 -17.86 -21.64 5.40
CA SER A 413 -18.64 -22.14 6.55
C SER A 413 -18.18 -21.45 7.83
N PRO A 414 -18.98 -21.41 8.91
CA PRO A 414 -18.57 -20.81 10.18
C PRO A 414 -17.15 -21.21 10.60
N PHE A 415 -16.40 -20.23 11.09
CA PHE A 415 -14.97 -20.35 11.37
C PHE A 415 -14.72 -20.34 12.88
N TYR A 416 -13.52 -20.76 13.28
CA TYR A 416 -13.09 -20.76 14.68
C TYR A 416 -11.88 -19.83 14.86
N SER A 417 -11.86 -19.06 15.95
CA SER A 417 -10.72 -18.19 16.31
C SER A 417 -10.56 -18.16 17.82
N TRP A 418 -9.31 -18.17 18.29
CA TRP A 418 -8.98 -18.10 19.72
C TRP A 418 -7.74 -17.26 19.95
N GLN A 419 -7.74 -16.44 21.01
CA GLN A 419 -6.64 -15.58 21.43
C GLN A 419 -6.31 -15.77 22.91
N ASP A 420 -5.02 -15.85 23.24
CA ASP A 420 -4.53 -15.66 24.61
C ASP A 420 -4.51 -14.15 24.94
N GLU A 421 -5.53 -13.66 25.64
CA GLU A 421 -5.64 -12.24 26.03
C GLU A 421 -4.54 -11.80 27.02
N THR A 422 -3.86 -12.75 27.68
CA THR A 422 -2.84 -12.46 28.69
C THR A 422 -1.43 -12.47 28.13
N ALA A 423 -1.24 -12.88 26.87
CA ALA A 423 0.08 -12.99 26.25
C ALA A 423 0.68 -11.62 25.90
N LEU A 424 1.95 -11.41 26.26
CA LEU A 424 2.71 -10.20 25.90
C LEU A 424 2.96 -10.06 24.39
N THR A 425 2.93 -11.18 23.67
CA THR A 425 3.02 -11.28 22.21
C THR A 425 1.77 -12.00 21.72
N LEU A 426 1.20 -11.58 20.58
CA LEU A 426 -0.02 -12.20 20.03
C LEU A 426 0.16 -13.72 19.90
N LYS A 427 -0.66 -14.47 20.67
CA LYS A 427 -0.75 -15.92 20.62
C LYS A 427 -2.20 -16.32 20.37
N GLY A 428 -2.37 -17.21 19.41
CA GLY A 428 -3.66 -17.82 19.12
C GLY A 428 -3.73 -18.29 17.68
N GLY A 429 -4.94 -18.44 17.15
CA GLY A 429 -5.16 -19.07 15.87
C GLY A 429 -6.52 -18.81 15.29
N THR A 430 -6.60 -18.83 13.96
CA THR A 430 -7.86 -18.80 13.22
C THR A 430 -7.90 -19.95 12.24
N PHE A 431 -8.98 -20.72 12.28
CA PHE A 431 -9.29 -21.75 11.29
C PHE A 431 -10.52 -21.36 10.49
N ILE A 432 -10.41 -21.37 9.17
CA ILE A 432 -11.51 -21.09 8.25
C ILE A 432 -11.64 -22.25 7.25
N GLN A 433 -12.88 -22.67 7.00
CA GLN A 433 -13.18 -23.68 5.99
C GLN A 433 -14.23 -23.22 5.00
N GLY A 434 -14.27 -23.88 3.85
CA GLY A 434 -15.25 -23.61 2.81
C GLY A 434 -15.06 -24.47 1.58
N THR A 435 -15.78 -24.12 0.53
CA THR A 435 -15.63 -24.73 -0.79
C THR A 435 -15.57 -23.65 -1.86
N LEU A 436 -14.96 -24.00 -2.99
CA LEU A 436 -15.01 -23.21 -4.22
C LEU A 436 -15.51 -24.10 -5.36
N ASN A 437 -16.55 -23.66 -6.06
CA ASN A 437 -17.06 -24.31 -7.26
C ASN A 437 -16.69 -23.45 -8.46
N SER A 438 -15.63 -23.84 -9.18
CA SER A 438 -15.10 -23.08 -10.32
C SER A 438 -14.62 -24.02 -11.44
N VAL A 439 -13.66 -23.59 -12.26
CA VAL A 439 -13.14 -24.38 -13.39
C VAL A 439 -12.38 -25.61 -12.86
N PRO A 440 -12.60 -26.83 -13.41
CA PRO A 440 -11.89 -28.05 -13.01
C PRO A 440 -10.37 -27.99 -13.18
N TYR A 441 -9.63 -28.72 -12.34
CA TYR A 441 -8.15 -28.86 -12.37
C TYR A 441 -7.40 -27.53 -12.44
N THR A 442 -7.89 -26.54 -11.72
CA THR A 442 -7.37 -25.17 -11.74
C THR A 442 -6.92 -24.78 -10.34
N ASP A 443 -5.77 -24.11 -10.27
CA ASP A 443 -5.22 -23.60 -9.02
C ASP A 443 -5.82 -22.23 -8.71
N TYR A 444 -6.22 -22.04 -7.45
CA TYR A 444 -6.79 -20.80 -6.94
C TYR A 444 -6.06 -20.36 -5.68
N LYS A 445 -5.72 -19.07 -5.62
CA LYS A 445 -5.33 -18.40 -4.38
C LYS A 445 -6.59 -17.87 -3.70
N ILE A 446 -6.82 -18.30 -2.46
CA ILE A 446 -7.94 -17.85 -1.63
C ILE A 446 -7.40 -16.89 -0.58
N GLN A 447 -7.87 -15.64 -0.59
CA GLN A 447 -7.45 -14.61 0.38
C GLN A 447 -8.58 -14.30 1.35
N PHE A 448 -8.28 -14.26 2.65
CA PHE A 448 -9.26 -14.05 3.71
C PHE A 448 -9.12 -12.69 4.36
N PHE A 449 -10.25 -12.08 4.71
CA PHE A 449 -10.31 -10.74 5.26
C PHE A 449 -11.27 -10.68 6.45
N ALA A 450 -10.87 -10.01 7.52
CA ALA A 450 -11.76 -9.61 8.60
C ALA A 450 -12.41 -8.25 8.27
N ASN A 451 -13.67 -8.10 8.65
CA ASN A 451 -14.50 -6.93 8.39
C ASN A 451 -15.30 -6.56 9.65
N THR A 452 -15.61 -5.28 9.82
CA THR A 452 -16.43 -4.78 10.94
C THR A 452 -17.94 -4.96 10.76
N ASN A 453 -18.40 -5.33 9.57
CA ASN A 453 -19.82 -5.56 9.28
C ASN A 453 -19.99 -6.61 8.16
N THR A 454 -21.22 -7.08 7.96
CA THR A 454 -21.60 -8.04 6.91
C THR A 454 -22.09 -7.40 5.63
N ASP A 455 -22.17 -6.06 5.60
CA ASP A 455 -22.74 -5.33 4.49
C ASP A 455 -21.79 -5.39 3.30
N TYR A 456 -22.37 -5.35 2.10
CA TYR A 456 -21.66 -5.16 0.84
C TYR A 456 -20.51 -6.11 0.48
N ARG A 457 -20.29 -7.23 1.19
CA ARG A 457 -19.25 -8.22 0.85
C ARG A 457 -17.89 -7.53 0.62
N GLU A 458 -17.25 -7.18 1.72
CA GLU A 458 -16.04 -6.36 1.74
C GLU A 458 -14.80 -7.14 2.16
N GLY A 459 -13.64 -6.51 2.19
CA GLY A 459 -12.39 -7.06 2.69
C GLY A 459 -11.50 -5.98 3.30
N GLN A 460 -11.69 -5.70 4.58
CA GLN A 460 -11.02 -4.60 5.27
C GLN A 460 -9.60 -4.95 5.73
N ARG A 461 -9.43 -6.07 6.45
CA ARG A 461 -8.14 -6.44 7.04
C ARG A 461 -7.72 -7.82 6.59
N TYR A 462 -6.62 -7.91 5.85
CA TYR A 462 -6.07 -9.17 5.38
C TYR A 462 -5.67 -10.08 6.57
N LEU A 463 -6.08 -11.35 6.49
CA LEU A 463 -5.81 -12.38 7.51
C LEU A 463 -4.77 -13.40 7.06
N GLY A 464 -4.72 -13.70 5.76
CA GLY A 464 -3.87 -14.74 5.21
C GLY A 464 -4.46 -15.33 3.94
N GLU A 465 -3.80 -16.36 3.42
CA GLU A 465 -4.20 -17.03 2.18
C GLU A 465 -3.82 -18.51 2.14
N VAL A 466 -4.48 -19.24 1.26
CA VAL A 466 -4.14 -20.63 0.90
C VAL A 466 -4.24 -20.82 -0.62
N THR A 467 -3.53 -21.80 -1.14
CA THR A 467 -3.71 -22.27 -2.52
C THR A 467 -4.47 -23.59 -2.53
N VAL A 468 -5.50 -23.67 -3.36
CA VAL A 468 -6.33 -24.89 -3.53
C VAL A 468 -6.43 -25.25 -5.00
N THR A 469 -6.55 -26.54 -5.30
CA THR A 469 -6.74 -27.05 -6.66
C THR A 469 -8.12 -27.67 -6.77
N SER A 470 -8.91 -27.25 -7.75
CA SER A 470 -10.23 -27.85 -8.00
C SER A 470 -10.14 -29.25 -8.59
N ASN A 471 -11.10 -30.10 -8.24
CA ASN A 471 -11.19 -31.49 -8.69
C ASN A 471 -11.82 -31.60 -10.09
N LEU A 472 -12.16 -32.83 -10.51
CA LEU A 472 -12.72 -33.13 -11.83
C LEU A 472 -14.08 -32.48 -12.12
N ILE A 473 -14.85 -32.14 -11.09
CA ILE A 473 -16.15 -31.46 -11.19
C ILE A 473 -16.05 -29.95 -10.90
N GLY A 474 -14.85 -29.43 -10.65
CA GLY A 474 -14.63 -28.01 -10.38
C GLY A 474 -14.73 -27.61 -8.91
N GLU A 475 -14.91 -28.57 -8.00
CA GLU A 475 -14.99 -28.31 -6.56
C GLU A 475 -13.59 -28.35 -5.92
N ALA A 476 -13.27 -27.36 -5.08
CA ALA A 476 -12.08 -27.34 -4.24
C ALA A 476 -12.49 -27.21 -2.77
N GLU A 477 -11.91 -28.04 -1.91
CA GLU A 477 -12.03 -27.91 -0.46
C GLU A 477 -11.04 -26.84 0.03
N ILE A 478 -11.51 -25.97 0.91
CA ILE A 478 -10.71 -24.88 1.49
C ILE A 478 -10.53 -25.20 2.98
N LEU A 479 -9.28 -25.38 3.40
CA LEU A 479 -8.87 -25.58 4.79
C LEU A 479 -7.73 -24.60 5.12
N ALA A 480 -8.05 -23.52 5.81
CA ALA A 480 -7.10 -22.45 6.13
C ALA A 480 -6.79 -22.41 7.63
N ASN A 481 -5.55 -22.74 7.98
CA ASN A 481 -5.04 -22.75 9.36
C ASN A 481 -4.04 -21.62 9.55
N PHE A 482 -4.45 -20.53 10.20
CA PHE A 482 -3.61 -19.35 10.41
C PHE A 482 -3.16 -19.24 11.85
N LYS A 483 -1.88 -19.54 12.09
CA LYS A 483 -1.23 -19.39 13.39
C LYS A 483 -0.93 -17.92 13.68
N ASN A 484 -1.21 -17.48 14.91
CA ASN A 484 -1.06 -16.11 15.40
C ASN A 484 -1.84 -15.06 14.58
N VAL A 485 -2.93 -15.46 13.94
CA VAL A 485 -3.89 -14.58 13.28
C VAL A 485 -5.20 -14.68 14.03
N ILE A 486 -5.72 -13.52 14.46
CA ILE A 486 -6.93 -13.43 15.26
C ILE A 486 -8.01 -12.65 14.52
N VAL A 487 -9.25 -13.13 14.67
CA VAL A 487 -10.47 -12.41 14.33
C VAL A 487 -11.11 -11.99 15.65
N GLY A 488 -11.18 -10.69 15.88
CA GLY A 488 -11.67 -10.10 17.11
C GLY A 488 -13.17 -10.25 17.28
N ALA A 489 -13.64 -10.05 18.51
CA ALA A 489 -15.06 -10.10 18.84
C ALA A 489 -15.87 -9.10 17.99
N GLY A 490 -16.89 -9.62 17.28
CA GLY A 490 -17.76 -8.82 16.42
C GLY A 490 -17.27 -8.65 14.98
N GLU A 491 -16.05 -9.06 14.65
CA GLU A 491 -15.60 -9.12 13.26
C GLU A 491 -16.22 -10.31 12.52
N VAL A 492 -16.36 -10.16 11.20
CA VAL A 492 -16.82 -11.21 10.29
C VAL A 492 -15.79 -11.46 9.20
N VAL A 493 -15.77 -12.66 8.65
CA VAL A 493 -14.76 -13.08 7.67
C VAL A 493 -15.36 -13.22 6.28
N SER A 494 -14.70 -12.67 5.27
CA SER A 494 -14.98 -12.86 3.85
C SER A 494 -13.73 -13.39 3.14
N ALA A 495 -13.88 -13.83 1.88
CA ALA A 495 -12.75 -14.25 1.07
C ALA A 495 -12.92 -13.96 -0.42
N THR A 496 -11.81 -13.80 -1.14
CA THR A 496 -11.77 -13.81 -2.61
C THR A 496 -11.10 -15.08 -3.13
N ALA A 497 -11.39 -15.46 -4.38
CA ALA A 497 -10.68 -16.50 -5.11
C ALA A 497 -10.05 -15.93 -6.38
N THR A 498 -8.75 -16.08 -6.54
CA THR A 498 -8.00 -15.65 -7.72
C THR A 498 -7.45 -16.86 -8.47
N HIS A 499 -7.84 -17.01 -9.74
CA HIS A 499 -7.31 -18.01 -10.66
C HIS A 499 -5.79 -17.81 -10.83
N LEU A 500 -5.01 -18.88 -10.74
CA LEU A 500 -3.58 -18.91 -11.03
C LEU A 500 -3.29 -19.62 -12.35
N ASP A 501 -2.37 -19.09 -13.14
CA ASP A 501 -1.86 -19.80 -14.32
C ASP A 501 -0.96 -20.99 -13.93
N GLY A 502 -0.55 -21.81 -14.90
CA GLY A 502 0.31 -22.98 -14.66
C GLY A 502 1.72 -22.67 -14.12
N THR A 503 2.07 -21.39 -13.96
CA THR A 503 3.31 -20.93 -13.32
C THR A 503 3.06 -20.24 -11.97
N GLY A 504 1.81 -20.16 -11.52
CA GLY A 504 1.40 -19.54 -10.26
C GLY A 504 1.12 -18.04 -10.35
N ASN A 505 1.08 -17.43 -11.55
CA ASN A 505 0.75 -16.00 -11.66
C ASN A 505 -0.75 -15.78 -11.49
N PRO A 506 -1.16 -14.75 -10.74
CA PRO A 506 -2.55 -14.44 -10.56
C PRO A 506 -3.18 -13.84 -11.82
N LEU A 507 -4.41 -14.26 -12.10
CA LEU A 507 -5.26 -13.82 -13.19
C LEU A 507 -6.57 -13.24 -12.62
N SER A 508 -7.71 -13.83 -12.96
CA SER A 508 -9.03 -13.33 -12.60
C SER A 508 -9.36 -13.55 -11.12
N THR A 509 -9.70 -12.48 -10.41
CA THR A 509 -10.18 -12.45 -9.01
C THR A 509 -11.71 -12.34 -8.94
N SER A 510 -12.33 -13.09 -8.02
CA SER A 510 -13.77 -13.04 -7.72
C SER A 510 -14.20 -11.76 -6.99
N GLU A 511 -15.52 -11.54 -6.90
CA GLU A 511 -16.08 -10.73 -5.80
C GLU A 511 -15.75 -11.37 -4.43
N PHE A 512 -15.82 -10.60 -3.34
CA PHE A 512 -15.72 -11.17 -1.99
C PHE A 512 -16.87 -12.15 -1.70
N SER A 513 -16.65 -13.21 -0.94
CA SER A 513 -17.71 -14.11 -0.50
C SER A 513 -18.74 -13.39 0.39
N VAL A 514 -19.88 -14.04 0.65
CA VAL A 514 -20.72 -13.64 1.78
C VAL A 514 -19.91 -13.76 3.07
N SER A 515 -20.00 -12.76 3.94
CA SER A 515 -19.29 -12.77 5.21
C SER A 515 -19.90 -13.79 6.18
N ILE A 516 -19.03 -14.49 6.91
CA ILE A 516 -19.40 -15.46 7.93
C ILE A 516 -19.02 -14.94 9.33
N VAL A 517 -19.80 -15.33 10.32
CA VAL A 517 -19.58 -14.98 11.73
C VAL A 517 -18.74 -16.05 12.43
N LEU A 518 -18.07 -15.64 13.50
CA LEU A 518 -17.36 -16.54 14.41
C LEU A 518 -18.34 -17.55 15.03
N ASN A 519 -17.96 -18.82 15.09
CA ASN A 519 -18.71 -19.81 15.85
C ASN A 519 -18.49 -19.55 17.36
N PRO A 520 -19.53 -19.58 18.23
CA PRO A 520 -19.37 -19.32 19.65
C PRO A 520 -18.27 -20.20 20.25
N ASP A 521 -17.41 -19.60 21.07
CA ASP A 521 -16.35 -20.31 21.77
C ASP A 521 -16.94 -21.40 22.68
N GLU A 522 -16.43 -22.62 22.59
CA GLU A 522 -16.99 -23.80 23.27
C GLU A 522 -16.27 -24.14 24.60
N GLY A 523 -15.53 -23.21 25.22
CA GLY A 523 -15.08 -23.37 26.60
C GLY A 523 -13.83 -22.56 26.97
N ASP A 524 -13.52 -22.49 28.26
CA ASP A 524 -12.28 -21.89 28.75
C ASP A 524 -11.08 -22.83 28.53
N HIS A 525 -9.93 -22.29 28.13
CA HIS A 525 -8.75 -23.05 27.68
C HIS A 525 -7.51 -22.85 28.57
N TYR A 526 -6.82 -23.93 28.96
CA TYR A 526 -5.53 -23.87 29.69
C TYR A 526 -4.32 -23.89 28.72
N LYS A 527 -3.07 -23.89 29.22
CA LYS A 527 -1.89 -24.11 28.35
C LYS A 527 -1.81 -25.57 27.90
N VAL A 528 -2.02 -25.75 26.61
CA VAL A 528 -2.70 -26.91 26.05
C VAL A 528 -2.02 -27.27 24.73
N ASN A 529 -2.00 -28.56 24.39
CA ASN A 529 -1.68 -29.01 23.05
C ASN A 529 -2.54 -28.23 22.06
N THR A 530 -1.99 -27.75 20.94
CA THR A 530 -2.81 -27.02 19.96
C THR A 530 -2.91 -27.77 18.66
N THR A 531 -3.93 -27.43 17.88
CA THR A 531 -3.95 -27.72 16.46
C THR A 531 -2.80 -27.02 15.73
N LEU A 532 -2.57 -27.34 14.46
CA LEU A 532 -1.60 -26.65 13.62
C LEU A 532 -1.89 -25.16 13.44
N ALA A 533 -3.16 -24.75 13.61
CA ALA A 533 -3.56 -23.34 13.60
C ALA A 533 -3.22 -22.61 14.92
N GLY A 534 -2.76 -23.30 15.97
CA GLY A 534 -2.55 -22.69 17.29
C GLY A 534 -3.81 -22.65 18.16
N ILE A 535 -4.86 -23.40 17.80
CA ILE A 535 -6.10 -23.49 18.57
C ILE A 535 -5.93 -24.53 19.69
N PRO A 536 -6.20 -24.20 20.97
CA PRO A 536 -6.08 -25.14 22.09
C PRO A 536 -7.03 -26.35 21.98
N LEU A 537 -6.52 -27.55 22.34
CA LEU A 537 -7.36 -28.71 22.58
C LEU A 537 -8.29 -28.51 23.79
N HIS A 538 -9.57 -28.83 23.63
CA HIS A 538 -10.56 -28.62 24.69
C HIS A 538 -11.66 -29.67 24.64
N TRP A 539 -12.34 -29.89 25.76
CA TRP A 539 -13.62 -30.59 25.74
C TRP A 539 -14.72 -29.62 25.39
N LYS A 540 -15.70 -30.08 24.61
CA LYS A 540 -16.93 -29.33 24.33
C LYS A 540 -17.60 -28.88 25.63
N ASP A 541 -17.83 -27.58 25.79
CA ASP A 541 -18.34 -26.92 27.00
C ASP A 541 -17.54 -27.24 28.29
N GLY A 542 -16.26 -27.61 28.16
CA GLY A 542 -15.45 -28.11 29.28
C GLY A 542 -15.91 -29.45 29.85
N LYS A 543 -16.75 -30.23 29.14
CA LYS A 543 -17.35 -31.46 29.65
C LYS A 543 -16.77 -32.70 28.98
N GLY A 544 -16.13 -33.55 29.78
CA GLY A 544 -15.65 -34.87 29.36
C GLY A 544 -16.41 -35.99 30.05
N ASP A 545 -16.64 -37.09 29.37
CA ASP A 545 -17.22 -38.30 29.96
C ASP A 545 -16.13 -39.38 30.06
N TYR A 546 -16.00 -40.12 31.16
CA TYR A 546 -15.00 -41.18 31.27
C TYR A 546 -15.58 -42.48 31.83
N GLN A 547 -14.92 -43.60 31.53
CA GLN A 547 -15.34 -44.95 31.91
C GLN A 547 -14.16 -45.70 32.53
N ILE A 548 -14.42 -46.52 33.54
CA ILE A 548 -13.37 -47.34 34.20
C ILE A 548 -13.59 -48.82 33.91
N ALA A 549 -12.65 -49.38 33.18
CA ALA A 549 -12.61 -50.78 32.74
C ALA A 549 -12.69 -51.78 33.92
N PRO A 550 -13.42 -52.91 33.79
CA PRO A 550 -13.32 -54.08 34.66
C PRO A 550 -11.90 -54.46 35.12
N SER A 551 -10.88 -54.33 34.28
CA SER A 551 -9.47 -54.62 34.59
C SER A 551 -8.93 -53.72 35.68
N VAL A 552 -9.26 -52.42 35.65
CA VAL A 552 -8.90 -51.46 36.71
C VAL A 552 -9.68 -51.75 38.00
N LYS A 553 -10.97 -52.08 37.87
CA LYS A 553 -11.84 -52.45 39.00
C LYS A 553 -11.37 -53.73 39.70
N ALA A 554 -10.88 -54.71 38.95
CA ALA A 554 -10.35 -55.97 39.50
C ALA A 554 -9.14 -55.75 40.42
N MET A 555 -8.40 -54.66 40.22
CA MET A 555 -7.29 -54.25 41.07
C MET A 555 -7.71 -53.40 42.28
N ASN A 556 -9.01 -53.10 42.43
CA ASN A 556 -9.57 -52.15 43.41
C ASN A 556 -9.02 -50.72 43.27
N TYR A 557 -8.75 -50.28 42.05
CA TYR A 557 -8.18 -48.97 41.75
C TYR A 557 -9.18 -47.94 41.21
N ASP A 558 -10.44 -48.34 41.03
CA ASP A 558 -11.47 -47.48 40.43
C ASP A 558 -11.73 -46.20 41.25
N GLN A 559 -11.66 -46.27 42.58
CA GLN A 559 -11.82 -45.09 43.42
C GLN A 559 -10.66 -44.11 43.29
N ALA A 560 -9.43 -44.60 43.11
CA ALA A 560 -8.25 -43.76 42.92
C ALA A 560 -8.33 -43.00 41.58
N VAL A 561 -8.76 -43.68 40.51
CA VAL A 561 -8.99 -43.05 39.20
C VAL A 561 -10.10 -42.00 39.27
N LYS A 562 -11.23 -42.32 39.92
CA LYS A 562 -12.33 -41.34 40.14
C LYS A 562 -11.83 -40.11 40.91
N ASN A 563 -11.00 -40.31 41.94
CA ASN A 563 -10.42 -39.20 42.68
C ASN A 563 -9.49 -38.34 41.80
N GLY A 564 -8.75 -38.94 40.87
CA GLY A 564 -7.98 -38.20 39.87
C GLY A 564 -8.86 -37.30 39.01
N PHE A 565 -9.97 -37.81 38.48
CA PHE A 565 -10.93 -36.98 37.72
C PHE A 565 -11.59 -35.90 38.58
N ASN A 566 -11.98 -36.26 39.81
CA ASN A 566 -12.56 -35.30 40.75
C ASN A 566 -11.59 -34.18 41.09
N THR A 567 -10.29 -34.46 41.09
CA THR A 567 -9.24 -33.47 41.34
C THR A 567 -9.26 -32.38 40.27
N TRP A 568 -9.40 -32.74 39.00
CA TRP A 568 -9.55 -31.78 37.90
C TRP A 568 -10.94 -31.12 37.86
N SER A 569 -12.01 -31.83 38.22
CA SER A 569 -13.35 -31.27 38.34
C SER A 569 -13.51 -30.24 39.48
N THR A 570 -12.46 -29.99 40.27
CA THR A 570 -12.42 -28.85 41.21
C THR A 570 -12.16 -27.52 40.53
N LEU A 571 -11.63 -27.54 39.29
CA LEU A 571 -11.47 -26.37 38.45
C LEU A 571 -12.83 -26.04 37.82
N GLU A 572 -13.26 -24.78 37.90
CA GLU A 572 -14.60 -24.35 37.42
C GLU A 572 -14.84 -24.64 35.92
N GLN A 573 -13.76 -24.83 35.17
CA GLN A 573 -13.74 -24.94 33.71
C GLN A 573 -13.86 -26.39 33.20
N LEU A 574 -13.74 -27.39 34.08
CA LEU A 574 -13.77 -28.80 33.68
C LEU A 574 -14.80 -29.58 34.50
N LEU A 575 -15.65 -30.34 33.80
CA LEU A 575 -16.61 -31.24 34.42
C LEU A 575 -16.49 -32.64 33.83
N TYR A 576 -16.04 -33.59 34.65
CA TYR A 576 -15.95 -34.99 34.25
C TYR A 576 -17.09 -35.85 34.78
N THR A 577 -17.80 -36.54 33.89
CA THR A 577 -18.89 -37.44 34.25
C THR A 577 -18.48 -38.90 34.08
N TYR A 578 -18.51 -39.66 35.18
CA TYR A 578 -18.33 -41.11 35.12
C TYR A 578 -19.51 -41.80 34.44
N LYS A 579 -19.22 -42.66 33.46
CA LYS A 579 -20.17 -43.55 32.78
C LYS A 579 -19.88 -45.00 33.10
N ASN A 580 -20.88 -45.87 32.87
CA ASN A 580 -20.77 -47.30 33.12
C ASN A 580 -21.27 -48.08 31.89
N TYR A 581 -20.46 -48.07 30.84
CA TYR A 581 -20.68 -48.81 29.60
C TYR A 581 -20.25 -50.27 29.75
N THR A 582 -20.86 -51.15 28.95
CA THR A 582 -20.55 -52.59 28.93
C THR A 582 -19.27 -52.92 28.17
N GLU A 583 -18.86 -52.06 27.23
CA GLU A 583 -17.64 -52.19 26.43
C GLU A 583 -16.63 -51.16 26.92
N SER A 584 -15.72 -51.56 27.80
CA SER A 584 -14.80 -50.62 28.46
C SER A 584 -13.37 -51.08 28.61
N GLU A 585 -13.07 -52.20 27.98
CA GLU A 585 -11.74 -52.82 27.98
C GLU A 585 -10.94 -52.46 26.74
N GLN A 586 -11.51 -51.64 25.86
CA GLN A 586 -10.86 -51.22 24.65
C GLN A 586 -9.86 -50.12 24.99
N TRP A 587 -8.62 -50.34 24.55
CA TRP A 587 -7.54 -49.37 24.63
C TRP A 587 -7.21 -48.93 23.22
N GLY A 588 -7.40 -47.63 22.95
CA GLY A 588 -7.29 -47.11 21.60
C GLY A 588 -8.30 -47.76 20.66
N GLY A 589 -7.97 -47.78 19.36
CA GLY A 589 -8.85 -48.34 18.32
C GLY A 589 -9.25 -47.30 17.27
N ASN A 590 -10.50 -47.30 16.83
CA ASN A 590 -11.09 -46.16 16.11
C ASN A 590 -11.77 -45.25 17.12
N ALA A 591 -11.96 -43.97 16.79
CA ALA A 591 -12.67 -43.07 17.70
C ALA A 591 -14.12 -43.56 17.81
N ASP A 592 -14.52 -43.98 18.99
CA ASP A 592 -15.87 -44.48 19.28
C ASP A 592 -16.61 -43.58 20.28
N GLY A 593 -15.92 -42.57 20.81
CA GLY A 593 -16.45 -41.61 21.78
C GLY A 593 -16.54 -42.18 23.19
N VAL A 594 -15.97 -43.36 23.43
CA VAL A 594 -15.92 -44.00 24.74
C VAL A 594 -14.52 -43.86 25.31
N ASN A 595 -14.39 -42.91 26.23
CA ASN A 595 -13.11 -42.57 26.84
C ASN A 595 -12.76 -43.55 27.99
N ASN A 596 -11.96 -44.57 27.68
CA ASN A 596 -11.69 -45.69 28.59
C ASN A 596 -10.44 -45.48 29.43
N VAL A 597 -10.54 -45.81 30.71
CA VAL A 597 -9.38 -46.02 31.59
C VAL A 597 -9.18 -47.51 31.79
N VAL A 598 -8.10 -48.07 31.24
CA VAL A 598 -7.81 -49.51 31.23
C VAL A 598 -6.56 -49.88 32.03
N TRP A 599 -6.45 -51.17 32.36
CA TRP A 599 -5.26 -51.76 32.99
C TRP A 599 -4.68 -52.87 32.13
N ILE A 600 -3.42 -52.74 31.72
CA ILE A 600 -2.72 -53.76 30.93
C ILE A 600 -1.75 -54.53 31.84
N ALA A 601 -2.06 -55.79 32.14
CA ALA A 601 -1.49 -56.48 33.30
C ALA A 601 -0.02 -56.93 33.15
N ASP A 602 0.43 -57.21 31.93
CA ASP A 602 1.73 -57.83 31.65
C ASP A 602 2.59 -56.96 30.72
N SER A 603 3.91 -56.89 30.96
CA SER A 603 4.82 -56.08 30.15
C SER A 603 4.86 -56.49 28.66
N THR A 604 4.61 -57.75 28.34
CA THR A 604 4.52 -58.24 26.95
C THR A 604 3.25 -57.70 26.29
N GLU A 605 2.14 -57.73 27.03
CA GLU A 605 0.86 -57.19 26.56
C GLU A 605 0.94 -55.66 26.39
N TRP A 606 1.61 -54.97 27.32
CA TRP A 606 1.89 -53.53 27.25
C TRP A 606 2.61 -53.14 25.97
N ILE A 607 3.76 -53.76 25.67
CA ILE A 607 4.51 -53.49 24.43
C ILE A 607 3.63 -53.73 23.20
N SER A 608 2.83 -54.80 23.21
CA SER A 608 2.03 -55.18 22.04
C SER A 608 0.79 -54.30 21.82
N LYS A 609 0.18 -53.76 22.88
CA LYS A 609 -1.08 -53.00 22.82
C LYS A 609 -0.88 -51.49 22.92
N ALA A 610 0.01 -51.05 23.81
CA ALA A 610 0.32 -49.64 24.03
C ALA A 610 1.46 -49.15 23.13
N GLU A 611 2.17 -50.06 22.46
CA GLU A 611 3.29 -49.76 21.54
C GLU A 611 4.39 -48.92 22.20
N ALA A 612 4.56 -49.09 23.52
CA ALA A 612 5.42 -48.25 24.34
C ALA A 612 6.45 -49.05 25.15
N PRO A 613 7.59 -48.44 25.50
CA PRO A 613 8.60 -49.07 26.36
C PRO A 613 8.03 -49.51 27.72
N VAL A 614 8.62 -50.57 28.28
CA VAL A 614 8.17 -51.15 29.56
C VAL A 614 8.41 -50.23 30.78
N ASN A 615 9.20 -49.18 30.64
CA ASN A 615 9.43 -48.20 31.69
C ASN A 615 8.36 -47.10 31.75
N VAL A 616 7.46 -47.03 30.77
CA VAL A 616 6.34 -46.08 30.76
C VAL A 616 5.30 -46.54 31.78
N THR A 617 4.85 -45.64 32.65
CA THR A 617 3.89 -45.96 33.75
C THR A 617 2.45 -45.95 33.29
N ALA A 618 2.08 -45.00 32.43
CA ALA A 618 0.76 -44.88 31.82
C ALA A 618 0.87 -44.04 30.53
N ILE A 619 -0.17 -44.11 29.69
CA ILE A 619 -0.26 -43.33 28.44
C ILE A 619 -1.67 -42.82 28.29
N THR A 620 -1.79 -41.57 27.86
CA THR A 620 -3.03 -40.98 27.36
C THR A 620 -3.00 -40.88 25.84
N ARG A 621 -4.04 -41.41 25.18
CA ARG A 621 -4.19 -41.32 23.72
C ARG A 621 -5.30 -40.34 23.38
N VAL A 622 -4.94 -39.16 22.89
CA VAL A 622 -5.89 -38.10 22.56
C VAL A 622 -6.25 -38.12 21.08
N ARG A 623 -7.54 -38.10 20.77
CA ARG A 623 -8.08 -37.78 19.44
C ARG A 623 -8.91 -36.53 19.54
N TYR A 624 -8.68 -35.65 18.59
CA TYR A 624 -9.32 -34.36 18.56
C TYR A 624 -9.63 -33.98 17.12
N ASN A 625 -10.60 -33.09 16.99
CA ASN A 625 -10.87 -32.39 15.76
C ASN A 625 -9.70 -31.45 15.48
N ALA A 626 -8.89 -31.77 14.47
CA ALA A 626 -7.72 -30.97 14.10
C ALA A 626 -8.07 -29.52 13.69
N LEU A 627 -9.35 -29.24 13.45
CA LEU A 627 -9.87 -27.93 13.04
C LEU A 627 -10.22 -27.05 14.25
N THR A 628 -10.97 -27.60 15.20
CA THR A 628 -11.50 -26.85 16.36
C THR A 628 -10.68 -27.05 17.62
N GLY A 629 -9.84 -28.08 17.70
CA GLY A 629 -9.22 -28.52 18.94
C GLY A 629 -10.15 -29.34 19.84
N GLU A 630 -11.43 -29.50 19.49
CA GLU A 630 -12.38 -30.28 20.29
C GLU A 630 -11.91 -31.74 20.41
N MET A 631 -11.67 -32.20 21.64
CA MET A 631 -11.37 -33.59 21.94
C MET A 631 -12.63 -34.43 21.78
N ILE A 632 -12.50 -35.52 21.02
CA ILE A 632 -13.64 -36.38 20.65
C ILE A 632 -13.55 -37.78 21.25
N ASP A 633 -12.35 -38.23 21.60
CA ASP A 633 -12.08 -39.58 22.07
C ASP A 633 -10.70 -39.63 22.72
N VAL A 634 -10.64 -39.96 24.00
CA VAL A 634 -9.42 -39.97 24.80
C VAL A 634 -9.39 -41.18 25.74
N ASP A 635 -8.41 -42.05 25.56
CA ASP A 635 -8.21 -43.23 26.40
C ASP A 635 -6.98 -43.06 27.31
N ILE A 636 -7.00 -43.71 28.47
CA ILE A 636 -5.86 -43.82 29.39
C ILE A 636 -5.54 -45.31 29.63
N ALA A 637 -4.29 -45.72 29.43
CA ALA A 637 -3.83 -47.06 29.78
C ALA A 637 -2.76 -47.03 30.86
N PHE A 638 -2.96 -47.84 31.90
CA PHE A 638 -1.96 -48.09 32.93
C PHE A 638 -1.13 -49.32 32.60
N ASN A 639 0.19 -49.20 32.77
CA ASN A 639 1.11 -50.32 32.71
C ASN A 639 1.08 -51.08 34.03
N GLY A 640 0.61 -52.32 34.03
CA GLY A 640 0.51 -53.16 35.23
C GLY A 640 1.87 -53.64 35.76
N GLN A 641 2.92 -53.59 34.94
CA GLN A 641 4.28 -54.01 35.29
C GLN A 641 5.33 -53.04 34.71
N PRO A 642 5.38 -51.79 35.19
CA PRO A 642 6.37 -50.83 34.72
C PRO A 642 7.74 -51.17 35.29
N VAL A 643 8.77 -51.18 34.44
CA VAL A 643 10.13 -51.60 34.79
C VAL A 643 11.05 -50.40 34.97
N SER A 644 11.71 -50.35 36.12
CA SER A 644 12.70 -49.33 36.43
C SER A 644 13.91 -49.34 35.50
N LEU A 645 14.25 -48.16 34.96
CA LEU A 645 15.50 -47.95 34.22
C LEU A 645 16.75 -47.91 35.12
N THR A 646 16.59 -47.81 36.44
CA THR A 646 17.70 -47.74 37.41
C THR A 646 18.07 -49.10 38.02
N GLY A 647 17.49 -50.19 37.51
CA GLY A 647 17.81 -51.56 37.92
C GLY A 647 17.07 -52.03 39.18
N LEU A 648 16.03 -51.31 39.61
CA LEU A 648 15.20 -51.66 40.77
C LEU A 648 14.12 -52.72 40.49
N GLY A 649 14.03 -53.24 39.26
CA GLY A 649 13.02 -54.23 38.85
C GLY A 649 11.68 -53.59 38.48
N ALA A 650 10.61 -54.41 38.46
CA ALA A 650 9.25 -53.92 38.22
C ALA A 650 8.71 -53.19 39.45
N TYR A 651 8.12 -52.01 39.27
CA TYR A 651 7.46 -51.28 40.34
C TYR A 651 6.08 -51.87 40.64
N GLY A 652 5.71 -51.91 41.92
CA GLY A 652 4.35 -52.25 42.35
C GLY A 652 3.44 -51.02 42.37
N TRP A 653 2.13 -51.23 42.36
CA TRP A 653 1.12 -50.18 42.44
C TRP A 653 0.40 -50.16 43.79
N ALA A 654 0.00 -48.98 44.25
CA ALA A 654 -0.75 -48.77 45.49
C ALA A 654 -1.69 -47.56 45.42
N THR A 655 -2.58 -47.47 46.41
CA THR A 655 -3.53 -46.35 46.60
C THR A 655 -3.47 -45.79 48.02
N ASP A 656 -2.47 -46.19 48.81
CA ASP A 656 -2.33 -45.89 50.23
C ASP A 656 -1.14 -44.95 50.53
N GLY A 657 -0.50 -44.39 49.50
CA GLY A 657 0.67 -43.53 49.64
C GLY A 657 1.97 -44.26 50.01
N SER A 658 2.03 -45.60 49.88
CA SER A 658 3.24 -46.39 50.11
C SER A 658 4.46 -45.81 49.41
N SER A 659 5.56 -45.63 50.14
CA SER A 659 6.78 -45.03 49.60
C SER A 659 7.46 -45.90 48.54
N ASP A 660 7.28 -47.22 48.54
CA ASP A 660 7.95 -48.18 47.66
C ASP A 660 7.17 -48.55 46.38
N LYS A 661 6.02 -47.91 46.13
CA LYS A 661 5.09 -48.26 45.02
C LYS A 661 4.62 -47.04 44.24
N LEU A 662 4.23 -47.21 42.98
CA LEU A 662 3.57 -46.15 42.22
C LEU A 662 2.17 -45.90 42.78
N ASP A 663 1.81 -44.64 43.00
CA ASP A 663 0.49 -44.26 43.47
C ASP A 663 -0.46 -44.12 42.27
N VAL A 664 -1.54 -44.90 42.27
CA VAL A 664 -2.48 -44.93 41.15
C VAL A 664 -3.24 -43.62 41.00
N GLN A 665 -3.62 -42.95 42.10
CA GLN A 665 -4.34 -41.68 42.01
C GLN A 665 -3.44 -40.60 41.44
N ASN A 666 -2.16 -40.55 41.83
CA ASN A 666 -1.22 -39.58 41.30
C ASN A 666 -1.03 -39.76 39.79
N VAL A 667 -0.68 -40.98 39.35
CA VAL A 667 -0.50 -41.25 37.91
C VAL A 667 -1.81 -40.99 37.15
N ALA A 668 -2.97 -41.39 37.68
CA ALA A 668 -4.26 -41.04 37.08
C ALA A 668 -4.44 -39.52 36.95
N THR A 669 -4.12 -38.76 37.99
CA THR A 669 -4.26 -37.29 37.98
C THR A 669 -3.36 -36.67 36.92
N HIS A 670 -2.14 -37.18 36.72
CA HIS A 670 -1.24 -36.74 35.65
C HIS A 670 -1.82 -37.01 34.25
N GLU A 671 -2.20 -38.26 33.97
CA GLU A 671 -2.78 -38.65 32.68
C GLU A 671 -4.06 -37.88 32.38
N ILE A 672 -4.85 -37.57 33.41
CA ILE A 672 -6.06 -36.75 33.26
C ILE A 672 -5.70 -35.30 32.88
N GLY A 673 -4.50 -34.81 33.17
CA GLY A 673 -3.99 -33.56 32.62
C GLY A 673 -3.93 -33.58 31.09
N HIS A 674 -3.36 -34.64 30.51
CA HIS A 674 -3.37 -34.84 29.04
C HIS A 674 -4.78 -35.05 28.51
N TYR A 675 -5.61 -35.77 29.27
CA TYR A 675 -7.03 -35.92 28.99
C TYR A 675 -7.77 -34.57 28.95
N SER A 676 -7.28 -33.58 29.69
CA SER A 676 -7.81 -32.22 29.73
C SER A 676 -7.27 -31.33 28.61
N GLY A 677 -6.42 -31.86 27.72
CA GLY A 677 -5.77 -31.13 26.63
C GLY A 677 -4.41 -30.53 26.98
N LEU A 678 -3.89 -30.74 28.20
CA LEU A 678 -2.60 -30.17 28.60
C LEU A 678 -1.43 -30.87 27.89
N ALA A 679 -0.44 -30.09 27.47
CA ALA A 679 0.79 -30.61 26.88
C ALA A 679 1.72 -31.18 27.96
N ASP A 680 2.53 -32.18 27.60
CA ASP A 680 3.64 -32.65 28.45
C ASP A 680 4.81 -31.64 28.46
N LEU A 681 5.64 -31.70 29.50
CA LEU A 681 6.82 -30.87 29.67
C LEU A 681 8.00 -31.29 28.78
N TYR A 682 8.01 -32.53 28.27
CA TYR A 682 9.20 -33.16 27.70
C TYR A 682 8.91 -33.95 26.44
N ASN A 683 9.08 -33.33 25.26
CA ASN A 683 8.95 -34.02 23.98
C ASN A 683 10.30 -34.64 23.52
N PRO A 684 10.36 -35.90 23.09
CA PRO A 684 11.46 -36.45 22.30
C PRO A 684 11.63 -35.70 20.96
N GLY A 685 12.50 -34.68 20.95
CA GLY A 685 12.71 -33.80 19.78
C GLY A 685 13.05 -32.34 20.13
N ASP A 686 12.93 -31.96 21.40
CA ASP A 686 13.40 -30.66 21.91
C ASP A 686 14.95 -30.57 21.86
N ALA A 687 15.48 -29.39 21.53
CA ALA A 687 16.92 -29.10 21.61
C ALA A 687 17.51 -29.29 23.02
N ASN A 688 16.67 -29.26 24.07
CA ASN A 688 17.04 -29.56 25.45
C ASN A 688 16.79 -31.02 25.85
N TYR A 689 16.18 -31.84 24.99
CA TYR A 689 15.99 -33.27 25.25
C TYR A 689 17.34 -34.00 25.23
N LYS A 690 17.76 -34.50 26.40
CA LYS A 690 18.93 -35.39 26.51
C LYS A 690 18.48 -36.80 26.86
N VAL A 691 18.76 -37.75 25.99
CA VAL A 691 18.66 -39.19 26.31
C VAL A 691 19.60 -39.48 27.50
N GLY A 692 19.00 -39.79 28.66
CA GLY A 692 19.70 -40.00 29.94
C GLY A 692 19.56 -38.87 30.96
N MET A 693 18.33 -38.38 31.20
CA MET A 693 18.03 -37.44 32.29
C MET A 693 18.26 -38.09 33.67
N LYS A 694 18.92 -37.37 34.59
CA LYS A 694 19.27 -37.84 35.94
C LYS A 694 18.27 -37.34 36.99
N ASN A 695 18.17 -38.06 38.13
CA ASN A 695 17.47 -37.67 39.36
C ASN A 695 17.74 -36.18 39.69
N ASN A 696 16.72 -35.31 39.62
CA ASN A 696 16.61 -33.92 40.13
C ASN A 696 15.58 -33.00 39.42
N ASN A 697 14.76 -33.50 38.49
CA ASN A 697 13.71 -32.70 37.81
C ASN A 697 12.31 -32.78 38.44
N HIS A 698 12.18 -33.42 39.60
CA HIS A 698 10.95 -33.55 40.39
C HIS A 698 10.20 -32.22 40.72
N PRO A 699 10.83 -31.02 40.75
CA PRO A 699 10.08 -29.78 40.89
C PRO A 699 9.19 -29.44 39.69
N ALA A 700 9.45 -30.01 38.51
CA ALA A 700 8.85 -29.59 37.24
C ALA A 700 7.76 -30.53 36.68
N THR A 701 7.51 -31.69 37.28
CA THR A 701 6.48 -32.66 36.82
C THR A 701 5.10 -32.38 37.42
N MET A 702 4.01 -32.43 36.67
CA MET A 702 2.63 -32.43 37.23
C MET A 702 2.36 -33.79 37.89
N TYR A 703 1.74 -33.81 39.08
CA TYR A 703 1.27 -34.98 39.84
C TYR A 703 1.83 -36.37 39.43
N GLY A 704 3.14 -36.58 39.42
CA GLY A 704 3.75 -37.78 38.84
C GLY A 704 5.04 -38.17 39.54
N ARG A 705 5.10 -39.44 39.99
CA ARG A 705 6.24 -40.04 40.69
C ARG A 705 7.32 -40.45 39.68
N ILE A 706 8.48 -39.80 39.67
CA ILE A 706 9.64 -40.23 38.85
C ILE A 706 10.49 -41.27 39.62
N ASP A 707 10.30 -41.40 40.94
CA ASP A 707 11.05 -42.38 41.76
C ASP A 707 10.28 -42.89 42.99
N VAL A 708 10.72 -44.03 43.52
CA VAL A 708 10.26 -44.64 44.77
C VAL A 708 10.51 -43.67 45.94
N GLY A 709 9.44 -43.27 46.62
CA GLY A 709 9.48 -42.45 47.85
C GLY A 709 9.17 -40.97 47.65
N GLU A 710 8.86 -40.52 46.43
CA GLU A 710 8.51 -39.11 46.16
C GLU A 710 7.16 -38.74 46.80
N THR A 711 7.13 -37.61 47.52
CA THR A 711 5.97 -37.04 48.24
C THR A 711 5.76 -35.56 47.87
N TYR A 712 6.21 -35.14 46.69
CA TYR A 712 6.01 -33.78 46.22
C TYR A 712 4.65 -33.67 45.50
N LYS A 713 3.93 -32.55 45.69
CA LYS A 713 2.64 -32.20 45.08
C LYS A 713 1.45 -33.07 45.53
N HIS A 714 0.77 -32.64 46.60
CA HIS A 714 -0.39 -33.32 47.21
C HIS A 714 -1.72 -32.58 47.00
N ALA A 715 -1.74 -31.50 46.21
CA ALA A 715 -2.97 -30.82 45.81
C ALA A 715 -2.77 -30.02 44.51
N VAL A 716 -3.81 -29.90 43.68
CA VAL A 716 -3.76 -29.10 42.45
C VAL A 716 -3.60 -27.61 42.74
N HIS A 717 -4.37 -27.11 43.70
CA HIS A 717 -4.34 -25.73 44.19
C HIS A 717 -4.05 -25.67 45.70
N PRO A 718 -3.46 -24.58 46.21
CA PRO A 718 -3.49 -24.27 47.63
C PRO A 718 -4.87 -23.78 48.09
N THR A 719 -5.15 -23.89 49.38
CA THR A 719 -6.28 -23.21 50.02
C THR A 719 -6.04 -21.70 50.21
N ASP A 720 -4.82 -21.22 49.96
CA ASP A 720 -4.39 -19.82 50.05
C ASP A 720 -3.65 -19.42 48.75
N TYR A 721 -4.20 -18.46 48.02
CA TYR A 721 -3.66 -17.99 46.74
C TYR A 721 -2.25 -17.37 46.84
N THR A 722 -1.80 -16.95 48.01
CA THR A 722 -0.45 -16.35 48.17
C THR A 722 0.70 -17.37 48.05
N VAL A 723 0.40 -18.66 48.20
CA VAL A 723 1.37 -19.77 48.05
C VAL A 723 1.17 -20.57 46.77
N GLN A 724 0.36 -20.05 45.84
CA GLN A 724 0.03 -20.67 44.56
C GLN A 724 1.24 -20.90 43.65
N LEU A 725 2.37 -20.22 43.88
CA LEU A 725 3.60 -20.37 43.12
C LEU A 725 4.58 -21.38 43.70
N ASP A 726 4.24 -22.07 44.79
CA ASP A 726 5.11 -23.10 45.38
C ASP A 726 5.11 -24.38 44.51
N VAL A 727 6.07 -24.43 43.58
CA VAL A 727 6.34 -25.54 42.65
C VAL A 727 6.59 -26.88 43.35
N THR A 728 6.82 -26.90 44.66
CA THR A 728 7.10 -28.12 45.42
C THR A 728 5.85 -28.73 46.08
N LYS A 729 4.77 -27.96 46.23
CA LYS A 729 3.57 -28.40 46.96
C LYS A 729 2.30 -28.42 46.14
N TYR A 730 2.19 -27.57 45.12
CA TYR A 730 0.98 -27.41 44.33
C TYR A 730 1.27 -27.50 42.84
N ASP A 731 0.43 -28.24 42.12
CA ASP A 731 0.58 -28.36 40.67
C ASP A 731 0.41 -27.02 39.98
N ILE A 732 -0.47 -26.15 40.47
CA ILE A 732 -0.63 -24.78 39.93
C ILE A 732 0.64 -23.93 40.05
N GLY A 733 1.50 -24.21 41.03
CA GLY A 733 2.82 -23.59 41.15
C GLY A 733 3.78 -24.11 40.10
N GLY A 734 3.79 -25.42 39.86
CA GLY A 734 4.49 -26.07 38.76
C GLY A 734 4.04 -25.53 37.40
N ILE A 735 2.72 -25.51 37.16
CA ILE A 735 2.05 -24.94 35.98
C ILE A 735 2.53 -23.49 35.77
N ASN A 736 2.47 -22.62 36.78
CA ASN A 736 2.93 -21.23 36.66
C ASN A 736 4.45 -21.07 36.42
N TYR A 737 5.30 -21.92 37.00
CA TYR A 737 6.74 -21.95 36.69
C TYR A 737 7.02 -22.34 35.23
N ILE A 738 6.21 -23.25 34.69
CA ILE A 738 6.21 -23.64 33.27
C ILE A 738 5.77 -22.46 32.40
N TYR A 739 4.77 -21.67 32.83
CA TYR A 739 4.35 -20.46 32.12
C TYR A 739 5.50 -19.46 31.90
N GLY A 740 6.44 -19.34 32.84
CA GLY A 740 7.57 -18.44 32.77
C GLY A 740 8.79 -18.93 31.96
N ASN A 741 8.80 -20.19 31.50
CA ASN A 741 10.00 -20.82 30.92
C ASN A 741 9.77 -21.57 29.58
N LEU A 742 8.59 -21.51 28.96
CA LEU A 742 8.29 -22.18 27.68
C LEU A 742 8.74 -21.36 26.46
N GLY A 743 9.66 -21.94 25.66
CA GLY A 743 9.98 -21.53 24.28
C GLY A 743 9.16 -22.32 23.24
N ASP A 744 9.24 -21.93 21.97
CA ASP A 744 8.42 -22.46 20.87
C ASP A 744 8.80 -23.90 20.43
N VAL A 745 7.81 -24.80 20.25
CA VAL A 745 7.65 -25.90 19.23
C VAL A 745 6.99 -27.18 19.80
N TYR A 746 6.17 -27.84 18.95
CA TYR A 746 5.17 -28.90 19.17
C TYR A 746 5.66 -30.35 18.95
N TYR A 747 4.95 -31.32 19.57
CA TYR A 747 4.70 -32.77 19.32
C TYR A 747 4.73 -33.57 20.65
N ASP A 748 4.01 -34.69 20.78
CA ASP A 748 3.71 -35.35 22.08
C ASP A 748 3.93 -36.88 22.07
N ILE A 749 4.81 -37.40 22.95
CA ILE A 749 4.99 -38.82 23.32
C ILE A 749 5.43 -38.86 24.79
N VAL A 750 4.65 -39.52 25.66
CA VAL A 750 4.97 -39.76 27.08
C VAL A 750 5.94 -40.96 27.22
N LEU A 751 7.00 -40.83 28.04
CA LEU A 751 8.08 -41.82 28.24
C LEU A 751 8.17 -42.40 29.66
#